data_AF-W7UW60-F1
#
_entry.id   AF-W7UW60-F1
#
_cell.length_a   1.000
_cell.length_b   1.000
_cell.length_c   1.000
_cell.angle_alpha   90.00
_cell.angle_beta   90.00
_cell.angle_gamma   90.00
#
_symmetry.space_group_name_H-M   'P 1'
#
loop_
_entity.id
_entity.type
_entity.pdbx_description
1 polymer ?
#
loop_
_entity_poly.entity_id
_entity_poly.type
_entity_poly.pdbx_seq_one_letter_code
_entity_poly.pdbx_strand_id
1 'polypeptide(L)'
;MKKKHLLTGMLSACLIGAASIVPFTASAAAPLYGDANCDGNVDLADAILIMQYLANPSKYGTEGTYEKHITEIGKDNGDVFERGSGLTPNDALSIQKKILGLISTLPESYEGDSEVNADDVSTSIHLSDASITVEGKFAAVNGSKVTISHSGTYTIDGTLSDGQIFVEIPDEKTDPGTVKLVLNGVNITGKNAPAILVKNADKTSITIADATENFISDGTSAYTADYEKNAVIEAKDDLTIKGGNAGTGTLTITANVQPAIVCNNDIKFTGGITNIDALNETEPNDAVKGKTSVLVKDGKLCIQSQGDGIKSTKGNVDFEGGEVSIKSGSDAVQAETAINISGGDISAFGDKGLTSAGAVNITGGDLLATSTDCQCENITSTKQNTLMFDFVKEWSKNNPITITDSSNNVVFDKNTSKKFSYAVVSSPKIADADYKLFTGGIKMKHSTGNTFKAGSLSAFKDVNNDMENEEQLYSELFSQEFIHKIDVRMDEAKWENLLKNASKEEWTPCDIVIDGEEFKNVGIRTKGNSSLMMAKNGKYSFRIKMDKYDKDVNYHGLTEMCMNNMLMDASCLRDILCYNAMYEIDGVAPHAAHTDMYLNGELYSFYLLAEQPGTTVAERYAVDNDSVLYKATESNGNGGGGWGGFGGDSYCSFTENMPLDRFDVKFGQDDGFKHIQDIKTAINKLTPTDYKFIEDVIDVPSFLKGFAVNSIFCNYDSYNGSLAHNYYLMYSGGKAYFVGWDYNLCLGNFTGGAGAVVSDITTSLYQSTIEDRPLAKLLQVPEYYDMYVEIVNDVLNYYSDPEAYVADYSKKIRSHVEADPRFEFTVEDFDTNTSKSEEGLQYSEEDANAGWGNWGNFGDANGENGGGWPGFGGDPNGENGGWPGFGGDPNGENGGGWPGFGGDPNGENGGGWPGFGGDASFDWANMDWSNMDWGDMDWGNMDWGDMDWGNGMFGGGQTSVVDFLIKRFEIIREALNK
;
A
#
# COMPACT_ATOMS: atom_id res chain seq x y z
N MET A 1 33.72 -52.65 -40.23
CA MET A 1 34.60 -52.02 -41.25
C MET A 1 35.16 -50.75 -40.64
N LYS A 2 36.48 -50.54 -40.65
CA LYS A 2 37.20 -49.55 -41.49
C LYS A 2 36.64 -48.14 -41.32
N LYS A 3 37.34 -47.29 -40.55
CA LYS A 3 38.47 -46.41 -40.97
C LYS A 3 37.94 -45.13 -41.64
N LYS A 4 38.16 -43.92 -41.10
CA LYS A 4 39.44 -43.20 -40.90
C LYS A 4 39.87 -42.51 -42.20
N HIS A 5 40.42 -41.30 -42.05
CA HIS A 5 41.15 -40.49 -43.05
C HIS A 5 40.30 -39.68 -44.04
N LEU A 6 40.75 -38.54 -44.59
CA LEU A 6 41.79 -37.50 -44.33
C LEU A 6 41.94 -36.77 -45.68
N LEU A 7 42.29 -35.48 -45.69
CA LEU A 7 42.85 -34.76 -46.85
C LEU A 7 41.92 -34.67 -48.10
N THR A 8 42.16 -33.81 -49.11
CA THR A 8 43.35 -33.04 -49.53
C THR A 8 42.84 -31.73 -50.17
N GLY A 9 43.47 -30.56 -49.98
CA GLY A 9 44.64 -30.10 -50.76
C GLY A 9 44.23 -29.07 -51.83
N MET A 10 45.09 -28.21 -52.37
CA MET A 10 46.54 -28.00 -52.19
C MET A 10 46.96 -26.69 -52.92
N LEU A 11 48.21 -26.21 -52.74
CA LEU A 11 48.93 -25.21 -53.58
C LEU A 11 48.45 -23.73 -53.44
N SER A 12 49.27 -22.66 -53.47
CA SER A 12 50.74 -22.41 -53.35
C SER A 12 50.94 -20.85 -53.24
N ALA A 13 52.11 -20.20 -53.04
CA ALA A 13 53.52 -20.62 -52.94
C ALA A 13 54.40 -19.60 -52.15
N CYS A 14 55.48 -20.11 -51.53
CA CYS A 14 56.87 -19.59 -51.47
C CYS A 14 57.23 -18.12 -51.13
N LEU A 15 57.96 -17.94 -50.01
CA LEU A 15 59.36 -17.41 -49.86
C LEU A 15 59.65 -17.14 -48.36
N ILE A 16 60.32 -18.05 -47.62
CA ILE A 16 61.77 -18.02 -47.27
C ILE A 16 62.22 -16.69 -46.61
N GLY A 17 62.72 -16.64 -45.36
CA GLY A 17 62.99 -17.72 -44.39
C GLY A 17 63.75 -17.25 -43.14
N ALA A 18 64.41 -18.19 -42.45
CA ALA A 18 65.18 -18.08 -41.19
C ALA A 18 64.35 -17.86 -39.91
N ALA A 19 64.50 -18.78 -38.95
CA ALA A 19 63.73 -18.83 -37.71
C ALA A 19 64.46 -18.16 -36.54
N SER A 20 63.71 -17.44 -35.69
CA SER A 20 64.11 -17.10 -34.33
C SER A 20 63.37 -18.01 -33.36
N ILE A 21 64.10 -18.54 -32.36
CA ILE A 21 63.55 -19.46 -31.36
C ILE A 21 62.71 -18.65 -30.36
N VAL A 22 61.46 -19.06 -30.14
CA VAL A 22 60.58 -18.45 -29.14
C VAL A 22 60.97 -18.99 -27.76
N PRO A 23 61.27 -18.16 -26.75
CA PRO A 23 61.44 -18.62 -25.38
C PRO A 23 60.07 -18.99 -24.80
N PHE A 24 59.96 -20.18 -24.21
CA PHE A 24 58.89 -20.48 -23.27
C PHE A 24 59.10 -19.60 -22.02
N THR A 25 58.15 -18.73 -21.70
CA THR A 25 58.03 -18.17 -20.35
C THR A 25 57.46 -19.25 -19.45
N ALA A 26 58.29 -19.81 -18.57
CA ALA A 26 57.85 -20.77 -17.57
C ALA A 26 56.87 -20.12 -16.59
N SER A 27 55.88 -20.88 -16.13
CA SER A 27 55.12 -20.52 -14.93
C SER A 27 56.09 -20.43 -13.77
N ALA A 28 56.10 -19.31 -13.05
CA ALA A 28 56.79 -19.24 -11.77
C ALA A 28 56.14 -20.26 -10.83
N ALA A 29 56.95 -21.09 -10.17
CA ALA A 29 56.48 -21.89 -9.05
C ALA A 29 56.26 -20.97 -7.83
N ALA A 30 55.41 -21.38 -6.89
CA ALA A 30 55.28 -20.66 -5.63
C ALA A 30 56.64 -20.66 -4.88
N PRO A 31 57.03 -19.54 -4.23
CA PRO A 31 58.31 -19.43 -3.54
C PRO A 31 58.40 -20.44 -2.40
N LEU A 32 59.57 -21.08 -2.25
CA LEU A 32 59.88 -21.99 -1.16
C LEU A 32 60.73 -21.24 -0.13
N TYR A 33 60.08 -20.57 0.81
CA TYR A 33 60.76 -19.77 1.83
C TYR A 33 61.73 -20.61 2.65
N GLY A 34 63.00 -20.20 2.64
CA GLY A 34 64.14 -20.89 3.23
C GLY A 34 65.06 -21.61 2.22
N ASP A 35 64.62 -21.87 0.98
CA ASP A 35 65.44 -22.51 -0.07
C ASP A 35 66.31 -21.47 -0.79
N ALA A 36 67.34 -21.02 -0.09
CA ALA A 36 68.27 -20.00 -0.58
C ALA A 36 69.21 -20.52 -1.69
N ASN A 37 69.42 -21.84 -1.76
CA ASN A 37 70.29 -22.46 -2.76
C ASN A 37 69.53 -22.95 -4.03
N CYS A 38 68.19 -22.97 -3.98
CA CYS A 38 67.27 -23.36 -5.04
C CYS A 38 67.39 -24.84 -5.44
N ASP A 39 67.60 -25.75 -4.49
CA ASP A 39 67.60 -27.20 -4.73
C ASP A 39 66.27 -27.91 -4.43
N GLY A 40 65.27 -27.16 -3.93
CA GLY A 40 63.93 -27.66 -3.60
C GLY A 40 63.79 -28.16 -2.16
N ASN A 41 64.80 -28.00 -1.31
CA ASN A 41 64.77 -28.32 0.11
C ASN A 41 65.05 -27.06 0.95
N VAL A 42 64.73 -27.12 2.24
CA VAL A 42 65.11 -26.07 3.21
C VAL A 42 65.99 -26.74 4.26
N ASP A 43 67.30 -26.63 4.10
CA ASP A 43 68.27 -27.29 4.98
C ASP A 43 69.47 -26.39 5.36
N LEU A 44 70.47 -26.98 6.02
CA LEU A 44 71.61 -26.23 6.54
C LEU A 44 72.48 -25.62 5.42
N ALA A 45 72.44 -26.16 4.21
CA ALA A 45 73.11 -25.62 3.03
C ALA A 45 72.62 -24.21 2.69
N ASP A 46 71.33 -23.92 2.86
CA ASP A 46 70.73 -22.61 2.60
C ASP A 46 71.23 -21.56 3.59
N ALA A 47 71.16 -21.87 4.88
CA ALA A 47 71.71 -21.03 5.94
C ALA A 47 73.22 -20.80 5.75
N ILE A 48 73.96 -21.82 5.30
CA ILE A 48 75.39 -21.70 4.97
C ILE A 48 75.61 -20.82 3.73
N LEU A 49 74.78 -20.93 2.69
CA LEU A 49 74.90 -20.11 1.48
C LEU A 49 74.62 -18.64 1.77
N ILE A 50 73.62 -18.32 2.61
CA ILE A 50 73.36 -16.96 3.11
C ILE A 50 74.59 -16.43 3.87
N MET A 51 75.15 -17.22 4.80
CA MET A 51 76.37 -16.81 5.51
C MET A 51 77.58 -16.62 4.58
N GLN A 52 77.72 -17.44 3.53
CA GLN A 52 78.79 -17.32 2.52
C GLN A 52 78.60 -16.12 1.59
N TYR A 53 77.35 -15.83 1.20
CA TYR A 53 76.92 -14.63 0.49
C TYR A 53 77.36 -13.38 1.26
N LEU A 54 76.99 -13.27 2.54
CA LEU A 54 77.31 -12.13 3.40
C LEU A 54 78.81 -11.99 3.65
N ALA A 55 79.52 -13.10 3.88
CA ALA A 55 80.94 -13.08 4.21
C ALA A 55 81.85 -12.84 3.00
N ASN A 56 81.44 -13.21 1.78
CA ASN A 56 82.22 -12.98 0.56
C ASN A 56 81.35 -12.85 -0.70
N PRO A 57 80.69 -11.69 -0.91
CA PRO A 57 79.84 -11.44 -2.08
C PRO A 57 80.55 -11.59 -3.43
N SER A 58 81.87 -11.34 -3.49
CA SER A 58 82.64 -11.47 -4.75
C SER A 58 82.75 -12.92 -5.25
N LYS A 59 82.48 -13.89 -4.36
CA LYS A 59 82.44 -15.32 -4.67
C LYS A 59 81.03 -15.89 -4.65
N TYR A 60 80.18 -15.46 -3.71
CA TYR A 60 78.87 -16.07 -3.45
C TYR A 60 77.67 -15.14 -3.68
N GLY A 61 77.91 -13.88 -4.08
CA GLY A 61 76.91 -12.89 -4.51
C GLY A 61 76.16 -13.29 -5.78
N THR A 62 75.16 -12.51 -6.18
CA THR A 62 74.36 -12.79 -7.39
C THR A 62 75.12 -12.62 -8.72
N GLU A 63 76.31 -12.01 -8.67
CA GLU A 63 77.33 -11.99 -9.73
C GLU A 63 78.64 -12.73 -9.30
N GLY A 64 78.53 -13.67 -8.36
CA GLY A 64 79.67 -14.32 -7.71
C GLY A 64 80.46 -15.29 -8.60
N THR A 65 81.76 -15.45 -8.33
CA THR A 65 82.63 -16.35 -9.12
C THR A 65 82.47 -17.85 -8.86
N TYR A 66 81.62 -18.27 -7.91
CA TYR A 66 81.37 -19.68 -7.60
C TYR A 66 80.20 -20.25 -8.41
N GLU A 67 80.35 -21.46 -8.96
CA GLU A 67 79.34 -22.11 -9.82
C GLU A 67 77.94 -22.26 -9.17
N LYS A 68 77.88 -22.29 -7.83
CA LYS A 68 76.64 -22.26 -7.03
C LYS A 68 76.59 -21.03 -6.12
N HIS A 69 76.92 -19.85 -6.65
CA HIS A 69 76.65 -18.59 -5.99
C HIS A 69 75.13 -18.40 -5.83
N ILE A 70 74.69 -17.52 -4.92
CA ILE A 70 73.25 -17.31 -4.73
C ILE A 70 72.63 -16.68 -5.99
N THR A 71 71.39 -17.03 -6.32
CA THR A 71 70.64 -16.41 -7.42
C THR A 71 69.73 -15.30 -6.88
N GLU A 72 69.17 -14.43 -7.72
CA GLU A 72 68.16 -13.46 -7.24
C GLU A 72 66.90 -14.17 -6.69
N ILE A 73 66.55 -15.36 -7.21
CA ILE A 73 65.46 -16.20 -6.65
C ILE A 73 65.86 -16.75 -5.29
N GLY A 74 67.08 -17.29 -5.16
CA GLY A 74 67.60 -17.79 -3.88
C GLY A 74 67.75 -16.69 -2.82
N LYS A 75 67.98 -15.45 -3.26
CA LYS A 75 68.03 -14.28 -2.40
C LYS A 75 66.64 -13.86 -1.88
N ASP A 76 65.59 -13.97 -2.70
CA ASP A 76 64.19 -13.74 -2.28
C ASP A 76 63.62 -14.90 -1.45
N ASN A 77 63.88 -16.16 -1.83
CA ASN A 77 63.52 -17.33 -1.03
C ASN A 77 64.23 -17.34 0.33
N GLY A 78 65.49 -16.89 0.37
CA GLY A 78 66.31 -16.86 1.57
C GLY A 78 66.03 -15.69 2.51
N ASP A 79 65.32 -14.66 2.06
CA ASP A 79 64.90 -13.50 2.87
C ASP A 79 63.63 -13.89 3.66
N VAL A 80 63.83 -14.28 4.92
CA VAL A 80 62.85 -14.93 5.80
C VAL A 80 62.83 -14.39 7.22
N PHE A 81 63.65 -13.39 7.55
CA PHE A 81 63.63 -12.67 8.83
C PHE A 81 63.60 -11.16 8.54
N GLU A 82 62.59 -10.46 9.03
CA GLU A 82 62.28 -9.09 8.58
C GLU A 82 62.20 -9.06 7.03
N ARG A 83 61.45 -10.00 6.46
CA ARG A 83 61.39 -10.21 5.00
C ARG A 83 61.04 -8.92 4.26
N GLY A 84 61.88 -8.54 3.31
CA GLY A 84 61.90 -7.23 2.65
C GLY A 84 63.21 -6.49 2.88
N SER A 85 63.81 -6.67 4.08
CA SER A 85 65.09 -6.05 4.46
C SER A 85 66.28 -6.63 3.68
N GLY A 86 66.10 -7.78 3.02
CA GLY A 86 67.11 -8.53 2.30
C GLY A 86 68.02 -9.32 3.23
N LEU A 87 68.74 -10.29 2.66
CA LEU A 87 69.51 -11.27 3.44
C LEU A 87 70.40 -10.67 4.55
N THR A 88 70.19 -11.18 5.76
CA THR A 88 70.92 -10.89 6.99
C THR A 88 71.43 -12.20 7.64
N PRO A 89 72.25 -12.13 8.71
CA PRO A 89 72.59 -13.31 9.51
C PRO A 89 71.37 -13.93 10.23
N ASN A 90 70.29 -13.17 10.43
CA ASN A 90 69.10 -13.66 11.12
C ASN A 90 68.28 -14.60 10.22
N ASP A 91 68.28 -14.41 8.91
CA ASP A 91 67.64 -15.34 7.95
C ASP A 91 68.24 -16.74 8.01
N ALA A 92 69.57 -16.80 8.01
CA ALA A 92 70.31 -18.04 8.22
C ALA A 92 69.99 -18.66 9.60
N LEU A 93 69.69 -17.85 10.61
CA LEU A 93 69.27 -18.31 11.94
C LEU A 93 67.81 -18.79 11.93
N SER A 94 66.89 -18.15 11.22
CA SER A 94 65.49 -18.56 11.05
C SER A 94 65.38 -19.90 10.34
N ILE A 95 66.16 -20.10 9.27
CA ILE A 95 66.29 -21.41 8.61
C ILE A 95 66.82 -22.47 9.60
N GLN A 96 67.86 -22.15 10.40
CA GLN A 96 68.34 -23.05 11.45
C GLN A 96 67.28 -23.36 12.54
N LYS A 97 66.52 -22.37 13.01
CA LYS A 97 65.40 -22.57 13.95
C LYS A 97 64.33 -23.48 13.35
N LYS A 98 63.98 -23.29 12.07
CA LYS A 98 63.01 -24.09 11.33
C LYS A 98 63.46 -25.55 11.20
N ILE A 99 64.72 -25.80 10.88
CA ILE A 99 65.33 -27.15 10.82
C ILE A 99 65.35 -27.82 12.20
N LEU A 100 65.61 -27.05 13.26
CA LEU A 100 65.59 -27.52 14.65
C LEU A 100 64.17 -27.67 15.24
N GLY A 101 63.12 -27.32 14.49
CA GLY A 101 61.73 -27.36 14.96
C GLY A 101 61.38 -26.31 16.02
N LEU A 102 62.19 -25.26 16.17
CA LEU A 102 61.97 -24.16 17.12
C LEU A 102 60.94 -23.13 16.62
N ILE A 103 60.69 -23.09 15.31
CA ILE A 103 59.61 -22.32 14.67
C ILE A 103 58.87 -23.19 13.63
N SER A 104 57.58 -22.97 13.47
CA SER A 104 56.70 -23.81 12.63
C SER A 104 56.68 -23.44 11.14
N THR A 105 57.02 -22.20 10.78
CA THR A 105 56.87 -21.63 9.43
C THR A 105 58.03 -20.69 9.10
N LEU A 106 58.20 -20.36 7.81
CA LEU A 106 59.01 -19.25 7.30
C LEU A 106 58.14 -18.46 6.31
N PRO A 107 58.27 -17.12 6.20
CA PRO A 107 59.13 -16.24 7.00
C PRO A 107 58.84 -16.26 8.52
N GLU A 108 59.84 -15.90 9.32
CA GLU A 108 59.73 -15.73 10.78
C GLU A 108 59.16 -14.34 11.15
N SER A 109 59.43 -13.32 10.34
CA SER A 109 58.94 -11.93 10.48
C SER A 109 59.05 -11.16 9.15
N TYR A 110 58.42 -9.99 9.05
CA TYR A 110 58.43 -9.11 7.87
C TYR A 110 59.06 -7.73 8.16
N GLU A 111 59.63 -7.08 7.15
CA GLU A 111 60.21 -5.73 7.31
C GLU A 111 59.10 -4.73 7.65
N GLY A 112 59.12 -4.24 8.89
CA GLY A 112 58.07 -3.35 9.42
C GLY A 112 57.41 -3.81 10.71
N ASP A 113 57.75 -4.99 11.24
CA ASP A 113 57.25 -5.56 12.53
C ASP A 113 57.72 -4.78 13.81
N SER A 114 57.84 -3.46 13.73
CA SER A 114 57.50 -2.63 14.89
C SER A 114 56.03 -2.84 15.26
N GLU A 115 55.66 -2.81 16.54
CA GLU A 115 54.24 -2.79 16.95
C GLU A 115 53.54 -1.57 16.30
N VAL A 116 52.92 -1.76 15.14
CA VAL A 116 52.16 -0.71 14.46
C VAL A 116 50.83 -0.60 15.18
N ASN A 117 50.68 0.45 15.98
CA ASN A 117 49.43 0.70 16.68
C ASN A 117 48.30 0.91 15.65
N ALA A 118 47.17 0.24 15.85
CA ALA A 118 45.99 0.34 15.00
C ALA A 118 45.49 1.79 14.82
N ASP A 119 45.74 2.66 15.81
CA ASP A 119 45.37 4.07 15.73
C ASP A 119 46.31 4.92 14.83
N ASP A 120 47.51 4.42 14.50
CA ASP A 120 48.44 5.05 13.54
C ASP A 120 48.19 4.59 12.09
N VAL A 121 47.34 3.58 11.88
CA VAL A 121 46.97 3.08 10.54
C VAL A 121 45.75 3.86 10.01
N SER A 122 45.99 4.69 9.00
CA SER A 122 44.96 5.38 8.22
C SER A 122 45.26 5.23 6.72
N THR A 123 44.30 4.69 5.98
CA THR A 123 44.42 4.36 4.55
C THR A 123 43.14 4.74 3.81
N SER A 124 43.24 5.43 2.67
CA SER A 124 42.12 5.72 1.77
C SER A 124 42.01 4.66 0.66
N ILE A 125 40.79 4.29 0.30
CA ILE A 125 40.46 3.30 -0.73
C ILE A 125 39.42 3.92 -1.67
N HIS A 126 39.84 4.32 -2.88
CA HIS A 126 38.96 4.91 -3.88
C HIS A 126 38.54 3.87 -4.91
N LEU A 127 37.23 3.74 -5.10
CA LEU A 127 36.58 2.75 -5.95
C LEU A 127 36.22 3.35 -7.32
N SER A 128 36.54 2.65 -8.41
CA SER A 128 36.35 3.14 -9.78
C SER A 128 35.90 2.02 -10.73
N ASP A 129 34.64 1.62 -10.57
CA ASP A 129 33.80 0.63 -11.27
C ASP A 129 34.35 -0.79 -11.41
N ALA A 130 35.54 -0.92 -12.01
CA ALA A 130 36.26 -2.16 -12.28
C ALA A 130 37.70 -2.14 -11.72
N SER A 131 38.06 -1.08 -11.00
CA SER A 131 39.40 -0.85 -10.44
C SER A 131 39.32 -0.17 -9.08
N ILE A 132 40.40 -0.29 -8.31
CA ILE A 132 40.55 0.32 -6.98
C ILE A 132 41.91 1.00 -6.92
N THR A 133 41.99 2.16 -6.27
CA THR A 133 43.27 2.80 -5.90
C THR A 133 43.35 2.96 -4.38
N VAL A 134 44.57 2.87 -3.83
CA VAL A 134 44.82 2.89 -2.38
C VAL A 134 45.89 3.93 -2.05
N GLU A 135 45.59 4.79 -1.07
CA GLU A 135 46.55 5.74 -0.49
C GLU A 135 46.78 5.38 0.98
N GLY A 136 47.87 4.67 1.27
CA GLY A 136 48.21 4.26 2.64
C GLY A 136 49.00 2.95 2.69
N LYS A 137 48.84 2.19 3.78
CA LYS A 137 49.45 0.87 4.00
C LYS A 137 48.39 -0.19 4.27
N PHE A 138 48.82 -1.46 4.25
CA PHE A 138 48.02 -2.63 4.67
C PHE A 138 46.71 -2.89 3.91
N ALA A 139 46.53 -2.24 2.75
CA ALA A 139 45.51 -2.59 1.75
C ALA A 139 46.18 -2.83 0.39
N ALA A 140 45.92 -4.00 -0.22
CA ALA A 140 46.50 -4.43 -1.49
C ALA A 140 45.41 -4.70 -2.54
N VAL A 141 45.57 -4.18 -3.75
CA VAL A 141 44.57 -4.29 -4.83
C VAL A 141 44.90 -5.41 -5.80
N ASN A 142 43.89 -6.20 -6.17
CA ASN A 142 43.93 -7.14 -7.28
C ASN A 142 42.62 -7.02 -8.10
N GLY A 143 42.66 -6.25 -9.18
CA GLY A 143 41.47 -5.95 -10.00
C GLY A 143 40.44 -5.12 -9.21
N SER A 144 39.20 -5.62 -9.13
CA SER A 144 38.10 -5.05 -8.34
C SER A 144 38.02 -5.62 -6.91
N LYS A 145 39.07 -6.31 -6.43
CA LYS A 145 39.21 -6.76 -5.04
C LYS A 145 40.30 -5.97 -4.32
N VAL A 146 40.03 -5.53 -3.10
CA VAL A 146 41.04 -5.02 -2.16
C VAL A 146 41.13 -5.91 -0.93
N THR A 147 42.35 -6.33 -0.58
CA THR A 147 42.65 -7.12 0.62
C THR A 147 43.25 -6.22 1.69
N ILE A 148 42.57 -6.10 2.83
CA ILE A 148 43.03 -5.44 4.06
C ILE A 148 43.67 -6.49 4.96
N SER A 149 44.90 -6.23 5.43
CA SER A 149 45.74 -7.20 6.16
C SER A 149 46.26 -6.72 7.51
N HIS A 150 45.74 -5.62 8.06
CA HIS A 150 46.07 -5.11 9.39
C HIS A 150 44.88 -4.34 9.96
N SER A 151 44.73 -4.29 11.28
CA SER A 151 43.79 -3.40 11.97
C SER A 151 44.15 -1.93 11.73
N GLY A 152 43.16 -1.05 11.81
CA GLY A 152 43.33 0.34 11.38
C GLY A 152 42.06 0.97 10.82
N THR A 153 42.19 2.20 10.32
CA THR A 153 41.09 2.97 9.72
C THR A 153 41.22 3.00 8.21
N TYR A 154 40.20 2.49 7.52
CA TYR A 154 40.12 2.40 6.07
C TYR A 154 38.93 3.23 5.58
N THR A 155 39.19 4.40 5.01
CA THR A 155 38.13 5.26 4.44
C THR A 155 37.89 4.85 3.00
N ILE A 156 36.62 4.61 2.64
CA ILE A 156 36.23 4.03 1.36
C ILE A 156 35.20 4.95 0.70
N ASP A 157 35.41 5.29 -0.58
CA ASP A 157 34.50 6.10 -1.40
C ASP A 157 34.48 5.63 -2.86
N GLY A 158 33.43 6.00 -3.60
CA GLY A 158 33.29 5.69 -5.02
C GLY A 158 32.47 4.41 -5.30
N THR A 159 32.60 3.86 -6.51
CA THR A 159 31.71 2.77 -6.99
C THR A 159 32.49 1.52 -7.42
N LEU A 160 31.94 0.33 -7.14
CA LEU A 160 32.33 -0.96 -7.73
C LEU A 160 31.09 -1.64 -8.32
N SER A 161 31.14 -1.93 -9.62
CA SER A 161 30.05 -2.58 -10.36
C SER A 161 30.04 -4.11 -10.24
N ASP A 162 31.19 -4.70 -9.91
CA ASP A 162 31.38 -6.08 -9.44
C ASP A 162 32.74 -6.16 -8.73
N GLY A 163 32.73 -6.22 -7.40
CA GLY A 163 33.98 -6.24 -6.63
C GLY A 163 33.80 -6.54 -5.15
N GLN A 164 34.91 -6.49 -4.40
CA GLN A 164 34.95 -6.97 -3.02
C GLN A 164 35.93 -6.17 -2.14
N ILE A 165 35.46 -5.73 -0.98
CA ILE A 165 36.30 -5.38 0.17
C ILE A 165 36.54 -6.66 0.98
N PHE A 166 37.81 -7.07 1.14
CA PHE A 166 38.17 -8.32 1.79
C PHE A 166 39.11 -8.08 2.96
N VAL A 167 38.79 -8.61 4.14
CA VAL A 167 39.62 -8.48 5.35
C VAL A 167 40.16 -9.85 5.74
N GLU A 168 41.49 -9.95 5.83
CA GLU A 168 42.23 -11.17 6.19
C GLU A 168 43.46 -10.77 7.02
N ILE A 169 43.32 -10.77 8.35
CA ILE A 169 44.42 -10.46 9.29
C ILE A 169 45.34 -11.69 9.41
N PRO A 170 46.64 -11.64 9.04
CA PRO A 170 47.47 -12.86 8.99
C PRO A 170 47.67 -13.56 10.34
N ASP A 171 47.73 -12.82 11.45
CA ASP A 171 47.69 -13.35 12.82
C ASP A 171 46.98 -12.36 13.77
N GLU A 172 45.74 -12.70 14.14
CA GLU A 172 44.88 -11.95 15.07
C GLU A 172 45.45 -11.82 16.49
N LYS A 173 46.46 -12.63 16.87
CA LYS A 173 47.08 -12.56 18.20
C LYS A 173 48.14 -11.49 18.28
N THR A 174 48.86 -11.26 17.18
CA THR A 174 49.81 -10.16 17.05
C THR A 174 49.12 -8.87 16.65
N ASP A 175 47.99 -8.96 15.95
CA ASP A 175 47.13 -7.83 15.60
C ASP A 175 45.67 -8.01 16.10
N PRO A 176 45.43 -7.82 17.41
CA PRO A 176 44.09 -7.88 18.01
C PRO A 176 43.31 -6.55 17.89
N GLY A 177 43.72 -5.66 16.98
CA GLY A 177 43.07 -4.37 16.79
C GLY A 177 41.74 -4.49 16.03
N THR A 178 40.97 -3.40 16.00
CA THR A 178 39.74 -3.32 15.21
C THR A 178 40.03 -2.84 13.79
N VAL A 179 39.54 -3.55 12.79
CA VAL A 179 39.45 -3.07 11.41
C VAL A 179 38.25 -2.13 11.30
N LYS A 180 38.50 -0.84 11.07
CA LYS A 180 37.49 0.23 11.01
C LYS A 180 37.28 0.62 9.55
N LEU A 181 36.28 0.03 8.88
CA LEU A 181 35.85 0.45 7.55
C LEU A 181 34.97 1.70 7.71
N VAL A 182 35.28 2.79 7.00
CA VAL A 182 34.49 4.03 7.00
C VAL A 182 33.92 4.24 5.61
N LEU A 183 32.61 4.04 5.47
CA LEU A 183 31.89 4.18 4.20
C LEU A 183 31.52 5.65 4.01
N ASN A 184 32.04 6.26 2.95
CA ASN A 184 31.99 7.69 2.69
C ASN A 184 31.45 7.97 1.27
N GLY A 185 30.23 7.52 0.99
CA GLY A 185 29.63 7.61 -0.35
C GLY A 185 30.02 6.43 -1.24
N VAL A 186 29.92 5.20 -0.72
CA VAL A 186 30.22 3.98 -1.50
C VAL A 186 29.00 3.45 -2.25
N ASN A 187 29.23 2.84 -3.40
CA ASN A 187 28.24 1.99 -4.07
C ASN A 187 28.92 0.69 -4.53
N ILE A 188 28.65 -0.44 -3.89
CA ILE A 188 29.38 -1.70 -4.10
C ILE A 188 28.41 -2.83 -4.42
N THR A 189 28.43 -3.31 -5.65
CA THR A 189 27.80 -4.58 -6.02
C THR A 189 28.84 -5.69 -6.00
N GLY A 190 28.56 -6.79 -5.31
CA GLY A 190 29.29 -8.06 -5.40
C GLY A 190 28.48 -9.09 -6.19
N LYS A 191 28.82 -9.35 -7.46
CA LYS A 191 28.07 -10.32 -8.29
C LYS A 191 28.63 -11.73 -8.18
N ASN A 192 29.95 -11.83 -8.11
CA ASN A 192 30.66 -13.10 -8.07
C ASN A 192 31.13 -13.52 -6.67
N ALA A 193 31.08 -12.60 -5.71
CA ALA A 193 31.55 -12.76 -4.33
C ALA A 193 30.82 -11.77 -3.39
N PRO A 194 30.83 -11.98 -2.06
CA PRO A 194 30.34 -10.98 -1.10
C PRO A 194 31.01 -9.62 -1.32
N ALA A 195 30.21 -8.55 -1.31
CA ALA A 195 30.67 -7.18 -1.48
C ALA A 195 31.62 -6.77 -0.33
N ILE A 196 31.35 -7.24 0.89
CA ILE A 196 32.28 -7.19 2.02
C ILE A 196 32.44 -8.60 2.59
N LEU A 197 33.67 -9.10 2.66
CA LEU A 197 34.01 -10.39 3.26
C LEU A 197 35.12 -10.22 4.31
N VAL A 198 34.73 -10.28 5.58
CA VAL A 198 35.67 -10.39 6.70
C VAL A 198 35.97 -11.88 6.90
N LYS A 199 37.01 -12.36 6.21
CA LYS A 199 37.45 -13.75 6.31
C LYS A 199 37.92 -14.06 7.71
N ASN A 200 38.71 -13.18 8.32
CA ASN A 200 39.15 -13.32 9.71
C ASN A 200 39.75 -12.00 10.27
N ALA A 201 39.40 -11.63 11.51
CA ALA A 201 39.91 -10.48 12.28
C ALA A 201 39.45 -10.59 13.75
N ASP A 202 40.08 -9.93 14.74
CA ASP A 202 39.51 -9.93 16.11
C ASP A 202 38.16 -9.19 16.17
N LYS A 203 38.08 -8.00 15.57
CA LYS A 203 36.87 -7.18 15.44
C LYS A 203 36.88 -6.39 14.13
N THR A 204 35.71 -6.28 13.48
CA THR A 204 35.48 -5.33 12.39
C THR A 204 34.35 -4.37 12.74
N SER A 205 34.52 -3.09 12.41
CA SER A 205 33.44 -2.10 12.48
C SER A 205 33.25 -1.39 11.15
N ILE A 206 32.01 -1.27 10.70
CA ILE A 206 31.56 -0.45 9.57
C ILE A 206 31.00 0.85 10.14
N THR A 207 31.58 1.97 9.73
CA THR A 207 31.18 3.33 10.13
C THR A 207 30.52 4.01 8.93
N ILE A 208 29.26 4.39 9.06
CA ILE A 208 28.51 5.09 8.01
C ILE A 208 28.78 6.59 8.17
N ALA A 209 29.54 7.20 7.27
CA ALA A 209 29.95 8.60 7.43
C ALA A 209 28.76 9.57 7.37
N ASP A 210 28.80 10.62 8.20
CA ASP A 210 27.72 11.62 8.29
C ASP A 210 27.44 12.29 6.94
N ALA A 211 26.16 12.55 6.65
CA ALA A 211 25.68 13.12 5.40
C ALA A 211 26.13 12.39 4.13
N THR A 212 26.35 11.07 4.20
CA THR A 212 26.62 10.21 3.03
C THR A 212 25.55 9.15 2.84
N GLU A 213 25.27 8.79 1.58
CA GLU A 213 24.48 7.63 1.20
C GLU A 213 25.42 6.52 0.71
N ASN A 214 25.21 5.31 1.21
CA ASN A 214 26.07 4.16 0.93
C ASN A 214 25.20 2.99 0.50
N PHE A 215 25.55 2.36 -0.61
CA PHE A 215 24.78 1.26 -1.21
C PHE A 215 25.65 0.01 -1.31
N ILE A 216 25.13 -1.13 -0.87
CA ILE A 216 25.81 -2.42 -0.98
C ILE A 216 24.81 -3.46 -1.48
N SER A 217 25.15 -4.24 -2.51
CA SER A 217 24.26 -5.27 -3.05
C SER A 217 24.98 -6.55 -3.48
N ASP A 218 24.24 -7.65 -3.59
CA ASP A 218 24.63 -8.78 -4.43
C ASP A 218 24.24 -8.55 -5.91
N GLY A 219 24.46 -9.57 -6.75
CA GLY A 219 23.92 -9.65 -8.10
C GLY A 219 22.61 -10.45 -8.18
N THR A 220 22.10 -10.64 -9.40
CA THR A 220 20.85 -11.38 -9.66
C THR A 220 21.04 -12.90 -9.75
N SER A 221 22.09 -13.45 -9.15
CA SER A 221 22.42 -14.88 -9.17
C SER A 221 23.30 -15.25 -7.97
N ALA A 222 23.15 -16.46 -7.45
CA ALA A 222 23.96 -16.95 -6.34
C ALA A 222 25.45 -17.02 -6.73
N TYR A 223 26.33 -16.81 -5.75
CA TYR A 223 27.77 -16.87 -5.99
C TYR A 223 28.19 -18.25 -6.49
N THR A 224 29.08 -18.28 -7.48
CA THR A 224 29.56 -19.54 -8.10
C THR A 224 30.70 -20.19 -7.32
N ALA A 225 31.31 -19.48 -6.38
CA ALA A 225 32.32 -19.99 -5.48
C ALA A 225 31.70 -20.32 -4.11
N ASP A 226 32.24 -21.34 -3.45
CA ASP A 226 31.75 -21.86 -2.17
C ASP A 226 32.26 -20.98 -1.01
N TYR A 227 31.48 -19.94 -0.67
CA TYR A 227 31.69 -19.12 0.53
C TYR A 227 30.98 -19.73 1.74
N GLU A 228 31.48 -19.47 2.96
CA GLU A 228 31.02 -20.21 4.15
C GLU A 228 29.58 -19.85 4.55
N LYS A 229 29.12 -18.62 4.23
CA LYS A 229 27.77 -18.14 4.53
C LYS A 229 27.03 -17.57 3.33
N ASN A 230 27.73 -17.21 2.25
CA ASN A 230 27.16 -16.72 1.00
C ASN A 230 26.26 -15.49 1.21
N ALA A 231 26.76 -14.44 1.88
CA ALA A 231 25.99 -13.21 2.17
C ALA A 231 26.44 -11.99 1.33
N VAL A 232 25.70 -10.87 1.39
CA VAL A 232 26.18 -9.57 0.85
C VAL A 232 27.35 -9.04 1.69
N ILE A 233 27.17 -9.05 3.01
CA ILE A 233 28.20 -8.81 4.03
C ILE A 233 28.39 -10.10 4.83
N GLU A 234 29.54 -10.75 4.68
CA GLU A 234 29.90 -11.97 5.42
C GLU A 234 31.04 -11.67 6.39
N ALA A 235 30.88 -12.04 7.66
CA ALA A 235 31.92 -11.92 8.68
C ALA A 235 32.12 -13.21 9.47
N LYS A 236 33.38 -13.63 9.65
CA LYS A 236 33.72 -14.76 10.52
C LYS A 236 33.64 -14.38 12.00
N ASP A 237 34.07 -13.18 12.33
CA ASP A 237 34.30 -12.70 13.69
C ASP A 237 33.48 -11.39 13.93
N ASP A 238 33.58 -10.77 15.11
CA ASP A 238 32.68 -9.68 15.56
C ASP A 238 32.49 -8.54 14.54
N LEU A 239 31.22 -8.23 14.22
CA LEU A 239 30.84 -7.15 13.31
C LEU A 239 30.03 -6.07 14.04
N THR A 240 30.48 -4.82 13.97
CA THR A 240 29.74 -3.65 14.48
C THR A 240 29.38 -2.68 13.34
N ILE A 241 28.11 -2.34 13.17
CA ILE A 241 27.64 -1.27 12.28
C ILE A 241 27.29 -0.05 13.15
N LYS A 242 27.81 1.12 12.79
CA LYS A 242 27.62 2.36 13.54
C LYS A 242 27.59 3.58 12.61
N GLY A 243 26.97 4.66 13.07
CA GLY A 243 26.98 5.94 12.38
C GLY A 243 28.27 6.74 12.61
N GLY A 244 28.38 7.86 11.90
CA GLY A 244 29.28 8.95 12.23
C GLY A 244 28.89 9.67 13.52
N ASN A 245 29.49 10.83 13.76
CA ASN A 245 29.29 11.60 14.99
C ASN A 245 27.89 12.22 15.08
N ALA A 246 27.27 12.54 13.94
CA ALA A 246 25.90 13.06 13.89
C ALA A 246 24.85 11.97 13.65
N GLY A 247 25.26 10.75 13.25
CA GLY A 247 24.36 9.63 12.96
C GLY A 247 23.54 9.80 11.68
N THR A 248 23.92 10.73 10.80
CA THR A 248 23.12 11.16 9.62
C THR A 248 23.45 10.41 8.33
N GLY A 249 24.45 9.53 8.37
CA GLY A 249 24.79 8.67 7.23
C GLY A 249 23.82 7.51 7.07
N THR A 250 23.51 7.18 5.82
CA THR A 250 22.64 6.07 5.43
C THR A 250 23.45 4.94 4.78
N LEU A 251 23.15 3.71 5.16
CA LEU A 251 23.60 2.47 4.51
C LEU A 251 22.37 1.68 4.05
N THR A 252 22.23 1.46 2.75
CA THR A 252 21.19 0.61 2.16
C THR A 252 21.83 -0.66 1.63
N ILE A 253 21.32 -1.82 2.07
CA ILE A 253 21.79 -3.15 1.67
C ILE A 253 20.68 -3.87 0.91
N THR A 254 20.92 -4.21 -0.35
CA THR A 254 19.95 -4.93 -1.19
C THR A 254 20.47 -6.34 -1.47
N ALA A 255 19.80 -7.34 -0.91
CA ALA A 255 20.14 -8.75 -1.02
C ALA A 255 19.08 -9.48 -1.87
N ASN A 256 19.35 -9.56 -3.17
CA ASN A 256 18.44 -10.06 -4.20
C ASN A 256 18.35 -11.58 -4.23
N VAL A 257 19.45 -12.28 -3.89
CA VAL A 257 19.54 -13.74 -3.95
C VAL A 257 20.05 -14.33 -2.64
N GLN A 258 20.90 -13.60 -1.93
CA GLN A 258 21.61 -14.04 -0.73
C GLN A 258 20.99 -13.45 0.56
N PRO A 259 21.38 -13.91 1.76
CA PRO A 259 21.21 -13.14 3.01
C PRO A 259 22.00 -11.82 2.99
N ALA A 260 21.48 -10.77 3.63
CA ALA A 260 22.13 -9.47 3.62
C ALA A 260 23.38 -9.40 4.52
N ILE A 261 23.23 -9.74 5.81
CA ILE A 261 24.35 -9.74 6.77
C ILE A 261 24.39 -11.08 7.51
N VAL A 262 25.51 -11.80 7.41
CA VAL A 262 25.75 -13.03 8.20
C VAL A 262 27.07 -12.94 8.96
N CYS A 263 27.01 -13.17 10.27
CA CYS A 263 28.17 -13.20 11.14
C CYS A 263 28.28 -14.53 11.88
N ASN A 264 29.47 -15.14 11.87
CA ASN A 264 29.78 -16.35 12.64
C ASN A 264 30.02 -16.07 14.14
N ASN A 265 29.93 -14.81 14.60
CA ASN A 265 29.96 -14.41 16.01
C ASN A 265 28.84 -13.39 16.35
N ASP A 266 29.17 -12.24 16.96
CA ASP A 266 28.21 -11.18 17.30
C ASP A 266 28.00 -10.17 16.16
N ILE A 267 26.76 -9.65 16.03
CA ILE A 267 26.43 -8.45 15.25
C ILE A 267 25.95 -7.34 16.19
N LYS A 268 26.46 -6.13 16.04
CA LYS A 268 26.13 -4.97 16.90
C LYS A 268 25.76 -3.76 16.05
N PHE A 269 24.54 -3.23 16.17
CA PHE A 269 24.12 -1.95 15.60
C PHE A 269 24.17 -0.88 16.70
N THR A 270 24.96 0.17 16.51
CA THR A 270 25.19 1.19 17.57
C THR A 270 25.11 2.63 17.05
N GLY A 271 24.28 2.90 16.05
CA GLY A 271 24.06 4.23 15.47
C GLY A 271 24.00 4.24 13.94
N GLY A 272 23.64 5.39 13.37
CA GLY A 272 23.46 5.58 11.92
C GLY A 272 22.13 5.05 11.41
N ILE A 273 21.87 5.19 10.11
CA ILE A 273 20.66 4.70 9.45
C ILE A 273 21.03 3.49 8.58
N THR A 274 20.43 2.33 8.84
CA THR A 274 20.63 1.11 8.04
C THR A 274 19.30 0.61 7.50
N ASN A 275 19.19 0.51 6.17
CA ASN A 275 18.06 -0.07 5.45
C ASN A 275 18.50 -1.42 4.85
N ILE A 276 17.67 -2.46 4.96
CA ILE A 276 17.99 -3.80 4.44
C ILE A 276 16.78 -4.38 3.72
N ASP A 277 16.95 -4.68 2.44
CA ASP A 277 15.94 -5.36 1.61
C ASP A 277 16.45 -6.76 1.22
N ALA A 278 15.87 -7.81 1.81
CA ALA A 278 16.15 -9.23 1.56
C ALA A 278 14.91 -9.92 0.97
N LEU A 279 14.50 -9.46 -0.21
CA LEU A 279 13.15 -9.65 -0.76
C LEU A 279 12.99 -10.87 -1.70
N ASN A 280 13.90 -11.85 -1.68
CA ASN A 280 13.81 -13.05 -2.52
C ASN A 280 12.60 -13.92 -2.14
N GLU A 281 11.55 -13.92 -2.96
CA GLU A 281 10.34 -14.72 -2.76
C GLU A 281 10.52 -16.21 -3.10
N THR A 282 11.53 -16.56 -3.91
CA THR A 282 11.75 -17.96 -4.36
C THR A 282 12.59 -18.75 -3.36
N GLU A 283 13.60 -18.11 -2.79
CA GLU A 283 14.42 -18.64 -1.69
C GLU A 283 14.47 -17.59 -0.57
N PRO A 284 13.47 -17.57 0.34
CA PRO A 284 13.37 -16.59 1.43
C PRO A 284 14.60 -16.58 2.34
N ASN A 285 15.31 -15.46 2.37
CA ASN A 285 16.53 -15.28 3.16
C ASN A 285 16.31 -14.46 4.42
N ASP A 286 17.06 -14.82 5.47
CA ASP A 286 17.19 -13.99 6.67
C ASP A 286 17.93 -12.68 6.31
N ALA A 287 17.47 -11.53 6.78
CA ALA A 287 18.16 -10.25 6.54
C ALA A 287 19.41 -10.11 7.42
N VAL A 288 19.28 -10.25 8.74
CA VAL A 288 20.40 -10.18 9.70
C VAL A 288 20.53 -11.47 10.47
N LYS A 289 21.68 -12.15 10.35
CA LYS A 289 21.92 -13.47 10.95
C LYS A 289 23.21 -13.51 11.76
N GLY A 290 23.08 -13.31 13.07
CA GLY A 290 24.13 -13.57 14.04
C GLY A 290 24.20 -15.05 14.42
N LYS A 291 25.40 -15.54 14.69
CA LYS A 291 25.56 -16.87 15.30
C LYS A 291 25.45 -16.77 16.82
N THR A 292 26.25 -15.91 17.43
CA THR A 292 26.36 -15.79 18.89
C THR A 292 25.30 -14.83 19.44
N SER A 293 25.22 -13.61 18.89
CA SER A 293 24.17 -12.65 19.27
C SER A 293 23.91 -11.62 18.16
N VAL A 294 22.77 -10.94 18.25
CA VAL A 294 22.54 -9.66 17.57
C VAL A 294 22.10 -8.64 18.61
N LEU A 295 22.78 -7.49 18.68
CA LEU A 295 22.45 -6.37 19.56
C LEU A 295 22.09 -5.14 18.72
N VAL A 296 20.94 -4.53 18.98
CA VAL A 296 20.60 -3.17 18.55
C VAL A 296 20.64 -2.25 19.77
N LYS A 297 21.57 -1.28 19.73
CA LYS A 297 21.84 -0.37 20.84
C LYS A 297 21.38 1.06 20.56
N ASP A 298 21.54 1.52 19.32
CA ASP A 298 21.18 2.86 18.88
C ASP A 298 21.13 2.90 17.33
N GLY A 299 20.63 4.01 16.78
CA GLY A 299 20.45 4.24 15.34
C GLY A 299 19.07 3.84 14.83
N LYS A 300 18.88 3.93 13.51
CA LYS A 300 17.66 3.51 12.82
C LYS A 300 17.94 2.27 11.99
N LEU A 301 17.16 1.21 12.21
CA LEU A 301 17.28 -0.07 11.49
C LEU A 301 15.94 -0.42 10.85
N CYS A 302 15.87 -0.33 9.52
CA CYS A 302 14.70 -0.66 8.72
C CYS A 302 14.98 -1.94 7.91
N ILE A 303 14.18 -2.97 8.11
CA ILE A 303 14.36 -4.29 7.49
C ILE A 303 13.08 -4.70 6.76
N GLN A 304 13.20 -5.09 5.50
CA GLN A 304 12.21 -5.85 4.77
C GLN A 304 12.82 -7.19 4.34
N SER A 305 12.21 -8.31 4.71
CA SER A 305 12.74 -9.65 4.43
C SER A 305 11.62 -10.63 4.07
N GLN A 306 11.92 -11.64 3.26
CA GLN A 306 11.02 -12.79 3.08
C GLN A 306 11.33 -13.92 4.08
N GLY A 307 12.60 -14.13 4.43
CA GLY A 307 12.98 -14.92 5.62
C GLY A 307 13.00 -14.05 6.88
N ASP A 308 13.70 -14.48 7.93
CA ASP A 308 13.67 -13.77 9.22
C ASP A 308 14.26 -12.35 9.14
N GLY A 309 13.69 -11.41 9.90
CA GLY A 309 14.22 -10.05 9.97
C GLY A 309 15.56 -10.00 10.71
N ILE A 310 15.54 -10.35 11.99
CA ILE A 310 16.74 -10.48 12.83
C ILE A 310 16.78 -11.87 13.48
N LYS A 311 17.90 -12.58 13.30
CA LYS A 311 18.08 -13.96 13.73
C LYS A 311 19.36 -14.16 14.54
N SER A 312 19.24 -14.83 15.69
CA SER A 312 20.39 -15.34 16.47
C SER A 312 20.31 -16.85 16.61
N THR A 313 21.23 -17.56 15.92
CA THR A 313 21.12 -19.02 15.79
C THR A 313 21.66 -19.82 16.97
N LYS A 314 22.37 -19.20 17.93
CA LYS A 314 22.88 -19.87 19.15
C LYS A 314 22.73 -19.06 20.45
N GLY A 315 22.42 -17.77 20.41
CA GLY A 315 22.27 -16.94 21.62
C GLY A 315 21.10 -15.96 21.54
N ASN A 316 21.35 -14.70 21.90
CA ASN A 316 20.30 -13.71 22.11
C ASN A 316 20.06 -12.83 20.87
N VAL A 317 18.87 -12.21 20.83
CA VAL A 317 18.67 -10.91 20.19
C VAL A 317 18.35 -9.89 21.28
N ASP A 318 19.14 -8.81 21.35
CA ASP A 318 19.09 -7.81 22.41
C ASP A 318 18.75 -6.42 21.82
N PHE A 319 17.81 -5.72 22.43
CA PHE A 319 17.45 -4.33 22.12
C PHE A 319 17.68 -3.45 23.36
N GLU A 320 18.67 -2.56 23.29
CA GLU A 320 18.99 -1.55 24.30
C GLU A 320 18.51 -0.14 23.91
N GLY A 321 18.24 0.11 22.63
CA GLY A 321 17.88 1.42 22.08
C GLY A 321 17.68 1.41 20.57
N GLY A 322 17.58 2.61 19.97
CA GLY A 322 17.36 2.81 18.53
C GLY A 322 15.90 2.77 18.08
N GLU A 323 15.66 3.12 16.83
CA GLU A 323 14.39 3.00 16.11
C GLU A 323 14.47 1.76 15.19
N VAL A 324 13.59 0.79 15.36
CA VAL A 324 13.63 -0.50 14.65
C VAL A 324 12.29 -0.77 13.99
N SER A 325 12.30 -0.94 12.66
CA SER A 325 11.13 -1.36 11.89
C SER A 325 11.47 -2.60 11.07
N ILE A 326 10.76 -3.69 11.32
CA ILE A 326 10.98 -5.00 10.68
C ILE A 326 9.68 -5.47 10.05
N LYS A 327 9.75 -5.79 8.76
CA LYS A 327 8.69 -6.42 7.98
C LYS A 327 9.22 -7.73 7.40
N SER A 328 8.82 -8.85 7.97
CA SER A 328 9.33 -10.19 7.67
C SER A 328 8.24 -11.09 7.08
N GLY A 329 8.59 -11.90 6.09
CA GLY A 329 7.79 -13.04 5.59
C GLY A 329 7.90 -14.30 6.46
N SER A 330 8.63 -14.24 7.58
CA SER A 330 8.73 -15.34 8.55
C SER A 330 8.75 -14.78 9.99
N ASP A 331 9.73 -15.10 10.83
CA ASP A 331 9.86 -14.45 12.14
C ASP A 331 10.38 -13.01 11.95
N ALA A 332 9.79 -11.99 12.58
CA ALA A 332 10.39 -10.65 12.56
C ALA A 332 11.65 -10.62 13.46
N VAL A 333 11.59 -11.24 14.63
CA VAL A 333 12.77 -11.50 15.48
C VAL A 333 12.80 -12.96 15.93
N GLN A 334 13.93 -13.64 15.71
CA GLN A 334 14.18 -15.03 16.11
C GLN A 334 15.44 -15.14 16.98
N ALA A 335 15.32 -15.79 18.15
CA ALA A 335 16.47 -16.11 19.01
C ALA A 335 16.46 -17.55 19.54
N GLU A 336 17.65 -18.16 19.65
CA GLU A 336 17.82 -19.48 20.29
C GLU A 336 17.72 -19.40 21.82
N THR A 337 18.33 -18.39 22.46
CA THR A 337 18.44 -18.32 23.93
C THR A 337 17.46 -17.33 24.56
N ALA A 338 17.39 -16.09 24.05
CA ALA A 338 16.44 -15.10 24.54
C ALA A 338 16.25 -13.94 23.55
N ILE A 339 15.07 -13.32 23.59
CA ILE A 339 14.86 -11.96 23.08
C ILE A 339 14.78 -11.03 24.29
N ASN A 340 15.66 -10.04 24.40
CA ASN A 340 15.67 -9.08 25.50
C ASN A 340 15.40 -7.67 24.98
N ILE A 341 14.33 -7.05 25.46
CA ILE A 341 13.93 -5.68 25.10
C ILE A 341 14.04 -4.82 26.36
N SER A 342 14.93 -3.84 26.33
CA SER A 342 15.26 -2.96 27.46
C SER A 342 15.21 -1.47 27.12
N GLY A 343 15.11 -1.14 25.83
CA GLY A 343 14.94 0.20 25.31
C GLY A 343 14.68 0.15 23.80
N GLY A 344 14.54 1.33 23.20
CA GLY A 344 14.28 1.49 21.77
C GLY A 344 12.79 1.66 21.43
N ASP A 345 12.55 1.96 20.16
CA ASP A 345 11.23 2.10 19.56
C ASP A 345 11.09 1.04 18.46
N ILE A 346 10.37 -0.05 18.75
CA ILE A 346 10.42 -1.31 18.01
C ILE A 346 9.06 -1.63 17.38
N SER A 347 9.07 -1.89 16.09
CA SER A 347 7.94 -2.32 15.27
C SER A 347 8.32 -3.61 14.55
N ALA A 348 7.77 -4.75 14.98
CA ALA A 348 8.18 -6.09 14.54
C ALA A 348 7.01 -6.87 13.93
N PHE A 349 6.89 -6.83 12.60
CA PHE A 349 5.78 -7.39 11.84
C PHE A 349 6.23 -8.64 11.07
N GLY A 350 5.87 -9.82 11.55
CA GLY A 350 6.21 -11.10 10.93
C GLY A 350 4.98 -11.93 10.61
N ASP A 351 5.16 -13.14 10.09
CA ASP A 351 4.14 -14.19 10.25
C ASP A 351 4.10 -14.59 11.75
N LYS A 352 5.27 -14.56 12.41
CA LYS A 352 5.43 -14.47 13.87
C LYS A 352 6.20 -13.20 14.25
N GLY A 353 5.70 -12.41 15.20
CA GLY A 353 6.36 -11.16 15.61
C GLY A 353 7.67 -11.43 16.36
N LEU A 354 7.60 -12.22 17.43
CA LEU A 354 8.75 -12.58 18.27
C LEU A 354 8.77 -14.10 18.48
N THR A 355 9.89 -14.75 18.12
CA THR A 355 10.07 -16.21 18.22
C THR A 355 11.34 -16.52 19.01
N SER A 356 11.19 -17.12 20.19
CA SER A 356 12.32 -17.49 21.05
C SER A 356 12.19 -18.92 21.55
N ALA A 357 13.24 -19.72 21.39
CA ALA A 357 13.29 -21.07 21.98
C ALA A 357 13.57 -21.03 23.50
N GLY A 358 14.11 -19.92 24.01
CA GLY A 358 14.13 -19.57 25.43
C GLY A 358 13.22 -18.38 25.74
N ALA A 359 13.62 -17.48 26.64
CA ALA A 359 12.74 -16.44 27.20
C ALA A 359 12.58 -15.19 26.31
N VAL A 360 11.38 -14.57 26.34
CA VAL A 360 11.16 -13.20 25.85
C VAL A 360 11.02 -12.27 27.06
N ASN A 361 11.98 -11.35 27.23
CA ASN A 361 12.08 -10.46 28.38
C ASN A 361 11.85 -9.00 27.96
N ILE A 362 10.74 -8.39 28.39
CA ILE A 362 10.46 -6.96 28.14
C ILE A 362 10.63 -6.17 29.44
N THR A 363 11.46 -5.14 29.39
CA THR A 363 11.92 -4.38 30.57
C THR A 363 12.00 -2.86 30.36
N GLY A 364 11.85 -2.39 29.11
CA GLY A 364 11.85 -0.99 28.70
C GLY A 364 11.49 -0.86 27.22
N GLY A 365 11.39 0.38 26.70
CA GLY A 365 11.16 0.67 25.28
C GLY A 365 9.69 0.69 24.85
N ASP A 366 9.42 1.21 23.66
CA ASP A 366 8.11 1.14 23.00
C ASP A 366 8.12 -0.03 22.02
N LEU A 367 7.17 -0.97 22.14
CA LEU A 367 7.09 -2.19 21.34
C LEU A 367 5.69 -2.35 20.76
N LEU A 368 5.62 -2.52 19.43
CA LEU A 368 4.53 -3.23 18.76
C LEU A 368 5.15 -4.43 18.01
N ALA A 369 4.76 -5.65 18.37
CA ALA A 369 5.01 -6.82 17.55
C ALA A 369 3.67 -7.40 17.10
N THR A 370 3.51 -7.71 15.81
CA THR A 370 2.28 -8.33 15.28
C THR A 370 2.58 -9.57 14.44
N SER A 371 1.56 -10.43 14.34
CA SER A 371 1.67 -11.73 13.67
C SER A 371 0.33 -12.27 13.19
N THR A 372 0.40 -13.13 12.18
CA THR A 372 -0.72 -13.94 11.67
C THR A 372 -0.82 -15.29 12.36
N ASP A 373 0.31 -15.90 12.73
CA ASP A 373 0.36 -17.33 13.06
C ASP A 373 0.17 -17.62 14.55
N CYS A 374 0.74 -16.80 15.44
CA CYS A 374 0.64 -16.98 16.89
C CYS A 374 0.91 -15.70 17.69
N GLN A 375 0.55 -15.70 18.98
CA GLN A 375 0.59 -14.53 19.86
C GLN A 375 1.97 -14.11 20.42
N CYS A 376 3.07 -14.76 19.99
CA CYS A 376 4.33 -14.91 20.73
C CYS A 376 4.23 -15.96 21.85
N GLU A 377 5.08 -16.99 21.75
CA GLU A 377 5.27 -17.99 22.79
C GLU A 377 6.36 -17.54 23.80
N ASN A 378 6.48 -18.23 24.94
CA ASN A 378 7.54 -18.06 25.94
C ASN A 378 7.68 -16.67 26.62
N ILE A 379 6.73 -15.76 26.39
CA ILE A 379 6.50 -14.58 27.25
C ILE A 379 5.68 -15.01 28.48
N THR A 380 6.34 -15.09 29.65
CA THR A 380 5.72 -15.60 30.90
C THR A 380 5.52 -14.53 31.97
N SER A 381 6.33 -13.48 31.94
CA SER A 381 6.19 -12.25 32.74
C SER A 381 7.09 -11.17 32.16
N THR A 382 6.71 -9.90 32.29
CA THR A 382 7.53 -8.76 31.88
C THR A 382 7.67 -7.75 33.02
N LYS A 383 8.74 -6.93 33.00
CA LYS A 383 8.97 -5.91 34.04
C LYS A 383 8.30 -4.58 33.71
N GLN A 384 8.29 -4.22 32.43
CA GLN A 384 7.40 -3.18 31.91
C GLN A 384 6.01 -3.81 31.71
N ASN A 385 4.94 -3.01 31.72
CA ASN A 385 3.62 -3.55 31.46
C ASN A 385 3.50 -3.97 29.99
N THR A 386 2.88 -5.12 29.75
CA THR A 386 2.72 -5.69 28.40
C THR A 386 1.31 -6.22 28.23
N LEU A 387 0.69 -5.84 27.12
CA LEU A 387 -0.64 -6.26 26.68
C LEU A 387 -0.46 -7.22 25.49
N MET A 388 -1.18 -8.33 25.49
CA MET A 388 -1.24 -9.29 24.38
C MET A 388 -2.68 -9.42 23.90
N PHE A 389 -2.90 -9.34 22.58
CA PHE A 389 -4.21 -9.40 21.95
C PHE A 389 -4.29 -10.61 21.00
N ASP A 390 -5.38 -11.35 21.09
CA ASP A 390 -5.75 -12.54 20.29
C ASP A 390 -7.09 -12.17 19.64
N PHE A 391 -7.03 -11.71 18.38
CA PHE A 391 -8.16 -11.11 17.66
C PHE A 391 -9.01 -12.18 16.98
N VAL A 392 -10.34 -11.98 16.95
CA VAL A 392 -11.28 -12.93 16.30
C VAL A 392 -11.11 -12.96 14.78
N LYS A 393 -10.74 -11.81 14.19
CA LYS A 393 -10.50 -11.65 12.75
C LYS A 393 -9.06 -11.21 12.47
N GLU A 394 -8.56 -11.58 11.29
CA GLU A 394 -7.35 -11.03 10.70
C GLU A 394 -7.62 -9.58 10.27
N TRP A 395 -6.81 -8.65 10.76
CA TRP A 395 -6.84 -7.26 10.36
C TRP A 395 -5.98 -7.02 9.13
N SER A 396 -6.44 -6.13 8.24
CA SER A 396 -5.62 -5.64 7.13
C SER A 396 -4.38 -4.91 7.64
N LYS A 397 -3.32 -4.83 6.83
CA LYS A 397 -2.25 -3.85 7.05
C LYS A 397 -2.79 -2.41 7.03
N ASN A 398 -2.00 -1.45 7.50
CA ASN A 398 -2.36 -0.04 7.64
C ASN A 398 -3.50 0.19 8.66
N ASN A 399 -3.68 -0.75 9.58
CA ASN A 399 -4.56 -0.61 10.73
C ASN A 399 -3.71 -0.33 11.97
N PRO A 400 -3.75 0.91 12.53
CA PRO A 400 -3.02 1.21 13.74
C PRO A 400 -3.60 0.50 14.96
N ILE A 401 -2.73 0.21 15.92
CA ILE A 401 -3.10 -0.19 17.27
C ILE A 401 -2.87 1.00 18.19
N THR A 402 -3.98 1.56 18.67
CA THR A 402 -4.01 2.76 19.50
C THR A 402 -4.59 2.42 20.87
N ILE A 403 -3.99 2.93 21.94
CA ILE A 403 -4.42 2.71 23.32
C ILE A 403 -4.62 4.07 23.98
N THR A 404 -5.80 4.29 24.56
CA THR A 404 -6.11 5.52 25.30
C THR A 404 -6.40 5.24 26.76
N ASP A 405 -6.06 6.18 27.63
CA ASP A 405 -6.51 6.17 29.02
C ASP A 405 -8.03 6.45 29.15
N SER A 406 -8.54 6.43 30.37
CA SER A 406 -9.94 6.72 30.69
C SER A 406 -10.36 8.18 30.47
N SER A 407 -9.43 9.07 30.13
CA SER A 407 -9.67 10.46 29.77
C SER A 407 -9.46 10.70 28.26
N ASN A 408 -9.43 9.64 27.46
CA ASN A 408 -9.17 9.63 26.01
C ASN A 408 -7.79 10.16 25.59
N ASN A 409 -6.80 10.25 26.49
CA ASN A 409 -5.44 10.59 26.07
C ASN A 409 -4.78 9.36 25.43
N VAL A 410 -4.22 9.51 24.23
CA VAL A 410 -3.41 8.47 23.57
C VAL A 410 -2.13 8.22 24.37
N VAL A 411 -1.97 6.99 24.88
CA VAL A 411 -0.75 6.54 25.58
C VAL A 411 0.16 5.70 24.70
N PHE A 412 -0.39 5.07 23.66
CA PHE A 412 0.34 4.31 22.66
C PHE A 412 -0.39 4.42 21.32
N ASP A 413 0.35 4.64 20.25
CA ASP A 413 -0.17 4.60 18.89
C ASP A 413 0.94 4.16 17.93
N LYS A 414 0.66 3.13 17.12
CA LYS A 414 1.57 2.62 16.09
C LYS A 414 0.81 1.97 14.95
N ASN A 415 1.19 2.30 13.72
CA ASN A 415 0.67 1.67 12.51
C ASN A 415 1.29 0.27 12.25
N THR A 416 0.66 -0.53 11.38
CA THR A 416 1.07 -1.89 11.02
C THR A 416 1.34 -2.03 9.52
N SER A 417 2.47 -2.63 9.12
CA SER A 417 2.84 -2.78 7.69
C SER A 417 2.54 -4.17 7.10
N LYS A 418 1.95 -5.07 7.90
CA LYS A 418 1.45 -6.41 7.51
C LYS A 418 0.07 -6.63 8.11
N LYS A 419 -0.66 -7.62 7.57
CA LYS A 419 -1.85 -8.18 8.23
C LYS A 419 -1.48 -8.82 9.57
N PHE A 420 -2.44 -8.95 10.47
CA PHE A 420 -2.24 -9.59 11.77
C PHE A 420 -3.52 -10.12 12.40
N SER A 421 -3.40 -11.21 13.15
CA SER A 421 -4.43 -11.76 14.05
C SER A 421 -4.00 -11.68 15.52
N TYR A 422 -2.75 -11.28 15.77
CA TYR A 422 -2.15 -11.16 17.09
C TYR A 422 -1.32 -9.89 17.22
N ALA A 423 -1.26 -9.34 18.44
CA ALA A 423 -0.34 -8.25 18.76
C ALA A 423 0.19 -8.34 20.19
N VAL A 424 1.45 -7.93 20.37
CA VAL A 424 2.10 -7.69 21.67
C VAL A 424 2.48 -6.22 21.74
N VAL A 425 1.97 -5.52 22.75
CA VAL A 425 2.18 -4.09 22.97
C VAL A 425 2.81 -3.85 24.33
N SER A 426 3.90 -3.07 24.37
CA SER A 426 4.49 -2.59 25.62
C SER A 426 5.00 -1.16 25.45
N SER A 427 4.87 -0.34 26.49
CA SER A 427 5.36 1.04 26.50
C SER A 427 5.60 1.52 27.93
N PRO A 428 6.60 2.38 28.19
CA PRO A 428 6.76 3.05 29.48
C PRO A 428 5.57 3.98 29.84
N LYS A 429 4.72 4.33 28.86
CA LYS A 429 3.50 5.14 29.08
C LYS A 429 2.31 4.31 29.59
N ILE A 430 2.38 2.98 29.48
CA ILE A 430 1.33 2.07 29.95
C ILE A 430 1.59 1.73 31.43
N ALA A 431 0.80 2.34 32.32
CA ALA A 431 0.80 2.10 33.77
C ALA A 431 -0.09 0.89 34.15
N ASP A 432 -0.10 0.49 35.43
CA ASP A 432 -1.10 -0.46 35.96
C ASP A 432 -2.45 0.27 36.10
N ALA A 433 -3.18 0.31 35.00
CA ALA A 433 -4.42 1.06 34.82
C ALA A 433 -5.34 0.38 33.79
N ASP A 434 -6.55 0.91 33.70
CA ASP A 434 -7.61 0.47 32.79
C ASP A 434 -7.58 1.34 31.52
N TYR A 435 -7.53 0.70 30.35
CA TYR A 435 -7.39 1.35 29.04
C TYR A 435 -8.51 0.97 28.06
N LYS A 436 -8.74 1.83 27.06
CA LYS A 436 -9.43 1.47 25.82
C LYS A 436 -8.40 1.01 24.78
N LEU A 437 -8.77 0.02 23.98
CA LEU A 437 -8.03 -0.41 22.79
C LEU A 437 -8.82 -0.02 21.55
N PHE A 438 -8.11 0.52 20.56
CA PHE A 438 -8.62 0.73 19.21
C PHE A 438 -7.71 -0.03 18.22
N THR A 439 -8.31 -0.64 17.21
CA THR A 439 -7.61 -1.27 16.09
C THR A 439 -8.25 -0.78 14.80
N GLY A 440 -7.45 -0.25 13.86
CA GLY A 440 -8.00 0.43 12.69
C GLY A 440 -8.82 1.68 13.04
N GLY A 441 -8.50 2.32 14.16
CA GLY A 441 -9.30 3.40 14.74
C GLY A 441 -10.62 2.95 15.39
N ILE A 442 -11.01 1.66 15.31
CA ILE A 442 -12.27 1.14 15.83
C ILE A 442 -12.07 0.56 17.23
N LYS A 443 -12.95 0.91 18.18
CA LYS A 443 -12.89 0.43 19.56
C LYS A 443 -13.16 -1.05 19.70
N MET A 444 -12.38 -1.69 20.58
CA MET A 444 -12.39 -3.13 20.80
C MET A 444 -12.98 -3.51 22.16
N LYS A 445 -13.49 -4.74 22.25
CA LYS A 445 -13.77 -5.49 23.48
C LYS A 445 -13.09 -6.87 23.42
N HIS A 446 -13.18 -7.63 24.50
CA HIS A 446 -12.71 -9.02 24.62
C HIS A 446 -13.78 -9.88 25.31
N SER A 447 -13.61 -11.20 25.34
CA SER A 447 -14.64 -12.12 25.88
C SER A 447 -14.99 -11.95 27.37
N THR A 448 -14.30 -11.07 28.11
CA THR A 448 -14.60 -10.79 29.53
C THR A 448 -14.91 -9.32 29.84
N GLY A 449 -14.97 -8.44 28.83
CA GLY A 449 -15.34 -7.02 28.98
C GLY A 449 -14.78 -6.11 27.89
N ASN A 450 -14.98 -4.81 28.01
CA ASN A 450 -14.49 -3.79 27.07
C ASN A 450 -13.40 -2.87 27.64
N THR A 451 -12.76 -3.29 28.74
CA THR A 451 -11.66 -2.58 29.39
C THR A 451 -10.41 -3.45 29.38
N PHE A 452 -9.28 -2.88 28.96
CA PHE A 452 -7.99 -3.55 28.84
C PHE A 452 -7.09 -3.16 30.00
N LYS A 453 -7.17 -3.91 31.10
CA LYS A 453 -6.33 -3.66 32.28
C LYS A 453 -4.89 -4.10 32.03
N ALA A 454 -3.97 -3.14 32.02
CA ALA A 454 -2.55 -3.41 31.91
C ALA A 454 -1.95 -3.93 33.22
N GLY A 455 -0.83 -4.64 33.10
CA GLY A 455 -0.05 -5.18 34.20
C GLY A 455 1.23 -5.84 33.69
N SER A 456 1.97 -6.50 34.58
CA SER A 456 3.25 -7.15 34.27
C SER A 456 3.17 -8.22 33.17
N LEU A 457 1.98 -8.75 32.88
CA LEU A 457 1.61 -9.38 31.61
C LEU A 457 0.08 -9.56 31.61
N SER A 458 -0.62 -8.97 30.64
CA SER A 458 -2.08 -9.12 30.49
C SER A 458 -2.39 -9.61 29.08
N ALA A 459 -3.01 -10.79 28.97
CA ALA A 459 -3.42 -11.36 27.68
C ALA A 459 -4.95 -11.37 27.56
N PHE A 460 -5.46 -10.89 26.43
CA PHE A 460 -6.88 -10.79 26.12
C PHE A 460 -7.21 -11.68 24.92
N LYS A 461 -8.34 -12.37 25.01
CA LYS A 461 -8.83 -13.32 24.00
C LYS A 461 -10.14 -12.86 23.40
N ASP A 462 -10.42 -13.35 22.21
CA ASP A 462 -11.61 -13.04 21.46
C ASP A 462 -11.75 -11.51 21.29
N VAL A 463 -10.64 -10.84 21.01
CA VAL A 463 -10.58 -9.38 20.86
C VAL A 463 -11.28 -9.01 19.56
N ASN A 464 -12.36 -8.24 19.67
CA ASN A 464 -13.27 -7.95 18.57
C ASN A 464 -13.91 -6.57 18.73
N ASN A 465 -14.61 -6.08 17.72
CA ASN A 465 -15.24 -4.76 17.73
C ASN A 465 -16.27 -4.63 18.90
N ASP A 466 -16.28 -3.49 19.61
CA ASP A 466 -17.29 -3.21 20.65
C ASP A 466 -18.57 -2.61 20.04
N MET A 467 -19.32 -3.44 19.31
CA MET A 467 -20.62 -3.09 18.68
C MET A 467 -21.71 -2.65 19.68
N GLU A 468 -21.47 -2.72 20.99
CA GLU A 468 -22.43 -2.28 22.03
C GLU A 468 -22.09 -0.90 22.58
N ASN A 469 -20.86 -0.42 22.36
CA ASN A 469 -20.36 0.86 22.87
C ASN A 469 -19.45 1.50 21.82
N GLU A 470 -19.94 1.57 20.58
CA GLU A 470 -19.18 2.00 19.41
C GLU A 470 -18.49 3.36 19.62
N GLU A 471 -17.24 3.44 19.17
CA GLU A 471 -16.38 4.62 19.25
C GLU A 471 -15.30 4.45 18.17
N GLN A 472 -15.04 5.48 17.38
CA GLN A 472 -13.99 5.45 16.37
C GLN A 472 -13.11 6.70 16.45
N LEU A 473 -11.79 6.56 16.36
CA LEU A 473 -10.86 7.69 16.48
C LEU A 473 -10.95 8.66 15.31
N TYR A 474 -11.32 8.17 14.13
CA TYR A 474 -11.52 8.99 12.93
C TYR A 474 -12.91 9.67 12.88
N SER A 475 -13.85 9.36 13.78
CA SER A 475 -15.23 9.87 13.66
C SER A 475 -15.34 11.37 13.89
N GLU A 476 -14.35 12.00 14.55
CA GLU A 476 -14.32 13.45 14.75
C GLU A 476 -14.37 14.22 13.42
N LEU A 477 -13.77 13.69 12.33
CA LEU A 477 -13.83 14.26 10.98
C LEU A 477 -15.25 14.27 10.35
N PHE A 478 -16.18 13.53 10.95
CA PHE A 478 -17.58 13.49 10.55
C PHE A 478 -18.47 14.14 11.63
N SER A 479 -17.90 14.99 12.48
CA SER A 479 -18.67 15.80 13.42
C SER A 479 -19.57 16.79 12.65
N GLN A 480 -20.84 16.87 13.06
CA GLN A 480 -21.82 17.80 12.49
C GLN A 480 -22.00 19.06 13.37
N GLU A 481 -21.10 19.27 14.32
CA GLU A 481 -21.10 20.43 15.22
C GLU A 481 -20.33 21.63 14.65
N PHE A 482 -19.44 21.40 13.68
CA PHE A 482 -18.71 22.43 12.94
C PHE A 482 -18.36 21.92 11.53
N ILE A 483 -17.86 22.81 10.67
CA ILE A 483 -17.48 22.46 9.29
C ILE A 483 -15.98 22.21 9.25
N HIS A 484 -15.61 21.00 8.86
CA HIS A 484 -14.22 20.55 8.74
C HIS A 484 -13.52 21.22 7.55
N LYS A 485 -12.20 21.39 7.65
CA LYS A 485 -11.35 21.88 6.57
C LYS A 485 -10.45 20.78 6.02
N ILE A 486 -10.56 20.53 4.72
CA ILE A 486 -9.66 19.63 3.96
C ILE A 486 -8.92 20.44 2.89
N ASP A 487 -7.62 20.65 3.06
CA ASP A 487 -6.75 21.39 2.12
C ASP A 487 -5.94 20.42 1.24
N VAL A 488 -6.30 20.33 -0.04
CA VAL A 488 -5.61 19.54 -1.05
C VAL A 488 -4.41 20.32 -1.59
N ARG A 489 -3.21 19.75 -1.46
CA ARG A 489 -1.96 20.38 -1.89
C ARG A 489 -1.34 19.62 -3.04
N MET A 490 -1.28 20.26 -4.20
CA MET A 490 -0.68 19.69 -5.40
C MET A 490 -0.34 20.76 -6.44
N ASP A 491 0.57 20.39 -7.35
CA ASP A 491 0.93 21.19 -8.51
C ASP A 491 -0.31 21.55 -9.37
N GLU A 492 -0.42 22.82 -9.76
CA GLU A 492 -1.57 23.38 -10.48
C GLU A 492 -1.82 22.67 -11.81
N ALA A 493 -0.76 22.37 -12.58
CA ALA A 493 -0.89 21.68 -13.86
C ALA A 493 -1.31 20.20 -13.69
N LYS A 494 -1.00 19.56 -12.55
CA LYS A 494 -1.59 18.24 -12.21
C LYS A 494 -3.07 18.36 -11.90
N TRP A 495 -3.51 19.41 -11.22
CA TRP A 495 -4.92 19.64 -10.91
C TRP A 495 -5.74 19.90 -12.18
N GLU A 496 -5.26 20.80 -13.05
CA GLU A 496 -5.86 21.04 -14.37
C GLU A 496 -5.97 19.75 -15.21
N ASN A 497 -4.94 18.89 -15.17
CA ASN A 497 -4.93 17.62 -15.87
C ASN A 497 -5.97 16.63 -15.31
N LEU A 498 -6.07 16.52 -13.97
CA LEU A 498 -7.09 15.72 -13.29
C LEU A 498 -8.50 16.15 -13.70
N LEU A 499 -8.79 17.46 -13.70
CA LEU A 499 -10.09 17.99 -14.13
C LEU A 499 -10.35 17.73 -15.62
N LYS A 500 -9.36 17.97 -16.49
CA LYS A 500 -9.48 17.74 -17.94
C LYS A 500 -9.71 16.26 -18.29
N ASN A 501 -9.24 15.33 -17.46
CA ASN A 501 -9.39 13.89 -17.65
C ASN A 501 -10.40 13.27 -16.65
N ALA A 502 -11.33 14.08 -16.10
CA ALA A 502 -12.25 13.67 -15.05
C ALA A 502 -13.00 12.35 -15.33
N SER A 503 -13.40 12.11 -16.59
CA SER A 503 -14.11 10.91 -17.04
C SER A 503 -13.30 9.61 -16.95
N LYS A 504 -11.96 9.68 -16.85
CA LYS A 504 -11.10 8.49 -16.69
C LYS A 504 -10.99 8.03 -15.23
N GLU A 505 -11.41 8.86 -14.28
CA GLU A 505 -11.26 8.66 -12.83
C GLU A 505 -9.84 8.20 -12.41
N GLU A 506 -8.80 8.75 -13.04
CA GLU A 506 -7.41 8.40 -12.76
C GLU A 506 -6.94 8.97 -11.40
N TRP A 507 -6.23 8.14 -10.64
CA TRP A 507 -5.62 8.57 -9.38
C TRP A 507 -4.41 9.47 -9.65
N THR A 508 -4.35 10.59 -8.93
CA THR A 508 -3.24 11.55 -8.94
C THR A 508 -2.67 11.70 -7.51
N PRO A 509 -1.33 11.76 -7.32
CA PRO A 509 -0.73 11.98 -6.01
C PRO A 509 -0.82 13.46 -5.60
N CYS A 510 -1.23 13.67 -4.35
CA CYS A 510 -1.33 14.95 -3.65
C CYS A 510 -0.93 14.81 -2.17
N ASP A 511 -0.71 15.92 -1.49
CA ASP A 511 -0.70 15.96 -0.03
C ASP A 511 -2.08 16.50 0.43
N ILE A 512 -2.55 16.09 1.60
CA ILE A 512 -3.83 16.51 2.19
C ILE A 512 -3.56 17.07 3.59
N VAL A 513 -4.22 18.18 3.95
CA VAL A 513 -4.25 18.66 5.34
C VAL A 513 -5.68 18.66 5.87
N ILE A 514 -5.94 17.87 6.91
CA ILE A 514 -7.25 17.74 7.56
C ILE A 514 -7.18 18.47 8.90
N ASP A 515 -7.91 19.58 9.03
CA ASP A 515 -7.97 20.45 10.23
C ASP A 515 -6.60 20.90 10.82
N GLY A 516 -5.54 20.80 10.02
CA GLY A 516 -4.17 21.16 10.38
C GLY A 516 -3.17 20.00 10.41
N GLU A 517 -3.64 18.75 10.38
CA GLU A 517 -2.79 17.55 10.31
C GLU A 517 -2.45 17.19 8.85
N GLU A 518 -1.15 17.06 8.53
CA GLU A 518 -0.64 16.90 7.16
C GLU A 518 -0.29 15.45 6.81
N PHE A 519 -0.90 14.94 5.74
CA PHE A 519 -0.70 13.61 5.17
C PHE A 519 -0.12 13.73 3.77
N LYS A 520 0.93 12.94 3.47
CA LYS A 520 1.70 13.06 2.23
C LYS A 520 1.47 11.90 1.29
N ASN A 521 1.63 12.14 0.00
CA ASN A 521 1.58 11.11 -1.05
C ASN A 521 0.24 10.31 -1.04
N VAL A 522 -0.84 11.03 -0.73
CA VAL A 522 -2.23 10.56 -0.74
C VAL A 522 -2.74 10.55 -2.19
N GLY A 523 -3.70 9.69 -2.51
CA GLY A 523 -4.36 9.69 -3.82
C GLY A 523 -5.65 10.50 -3.83
N ILE A 524 -5.81 11.36 -4.83
CA ILE A 524 -7.09 12.00 -5.17
C ILE A 524 -7.51 11.62 -6.59
N ARG A 525 -8.82 11.48 -6.81
CA ARG A 525 -9.43 11.37 -8.15
C ARG A 525 -10.86 11.90 -8.16
N THR A 526 -11.39 12.19 -9.35
CA THR A 526 -12.83 12.35 -9.58
C THR A 526 -13.59 11.04 -9.35
N LYS A 527 -14.89 11.11 -9.03
CA LYS A 527 -15.80 9.97 -8.96
C LYS A 527 -17.20 10.30 -9.52
N GLY A 528 -17.88 9.28 -10.04
CA GLY A 528 -19.33 9.27 -10.21
C GLY A 528 -19.78 8.85 -11.61
N ASN A 529 -21.09 8.76 -11.81
CA ASN A 529 -21.70 8.57 -13.12
C ASN A 529 -22.42 9.87 -13.54
N SER A 530 -23.67 10.04 -13.12
CA SER A 530 -24.46 11.27 -13.28
C SER A 530 -23.73 12.51 -12.74
N SER A 531 -23.23 12.44 -11.50
CA SER A 531 -22.49 13.51 -10.82
C SER A 531 -21.08 13.80 -11.37
N LEU A 532 -20.60 12.98 -12.31
CA LEU A 532 -19.36 13.19 -13.06
C LEU A 532 -19.67 13.83 -14.43
N MET A 533 -20.66 13.30 -15.15
CA MET A 533 -21.07 13.78 -16.48
C MET A 533 -21.75 15.15 -16.44
N MET A 534 -22.49 15.47 -15.37
CA MET A 534 -23.25 16.72 -15.23
C MET A 534 -22.56 17.77 -14.34
N ALA A 535 -21.30 17.58 -13.97
CA ALA A 535 -20.58 18.50 -13.10
C ALA A 535 -20.30 19.84 -13.78
N LYS A 536 -20.78 20.95 -13.19
CA LYS A 536 -20.56 22.32 -13.67
C LYS A 536 -19.45 23.03 -12.89
N ASN A 537 -18.88 24.09 -13.46
CA ASN A 537 -17.90 24.99 -12.81
C ASN A 537 -16.65 24.29 -12.19
N GLY A 538 -16.33 23.07 -12.62
CA GLY A 538 -15.28 22.23 -12.04
C GLY A 538 -15.63 21.60 -10.68
N LYS A 539 -16.88 21.70 -10.20
CA LYS A 539 -17.34 21.09 -8.95
C LYS A 539 -17.65 19.60 -9.13
N TYR A 540 -16.61 18.81 -9.36
CA TYR A 540 -16.70 17.35 -9.38
C TYR A 540 -16.81 16.77 -7.97
N SER A 541 -17.39 15.58 -7.84
CA SER A 541 -17.20 14.75 -6.66
C SER A 541 -15.79 14.14 -6.67
N PHE A 542 -15.14 14.06 -5.51
CA PHE A 542 -13.80 13.48 -5.35
C PHE A 542 -13.77 12.26 -4.42
N ARG A 543 -12.83 11.36 -4.65
CA ARG A 543 -12.37 10.35 -3.68
C ARG A 543 -10.95 10.67 -3.25
N ILE A 544 -10.73 10.63 -1.94
CA ILE A 544 -9.40 10.71 -1.33
C ILE A 544 -9.10 9.34 -0.72
N LYS A 545 -8.00 8.72 -1.16
CA LYS A 545 -7.51 7.44 -0.64
C LYS A 545 -6.13 7.62 -0.03
N MET A 546 -6.10 7.60 1.30
CA MET A 546 -4.93 7.88 2.13
C MET A 546 -3.76 6.95 1.77
N ASP A 547 -4.04 5.66 1.61
CA ASP A 547 -3.05 4.61 1.38
C ASP A 547 -2.71 4.39 -0.11
N LYS A 548 -3.01 5.32 -1.01
CA LYS A 548 -2.94 5.06 -2.46
C LYS A 548 -1.50 4.79 -2.93
N TYR A 549 -0.56 5.68 -2.61
CA TYR A 549 0.83 5.62 -3.09
C TYR A 549 1.83 5.33 -1.97
N ASP A 550 1.63 5.87 -0.77
CA ASP A 550 2.21 5.33 0.45
C ASP A 550 1.24 4.30 1.05
N LYS A 551 1.72 3.15 1.54
CA LYS A 551 0.86 2.07 2.04
C LYS A 551 0.63 2.09 3.54
N ASP A 552 1.33 2.97 4.27
CA ASP A 552 1.29 3.05 5.73
C ASP A 552 0.71 4.40 6.20
N VAL A 553 -0.08 5.08 5.36
CA VAL A 553 -0.76 6.36 5.64
C VAL A 553 -2.28 6.15 5.81
N ASN A 554 -2.83 6.67 6.90
CA ASN A 554 -4.26 6.70 7.24
C ASN A 554 -4.57 7.92 8.14
N TYR A 555 -5.84 8.32 8.22
CA TYR A 555 -6.33 9.32 9.19
C TYR A 555 -6.96 8.59 10.38
N HIS A 556 -6.20 8.36 11.45
CA HIS A 556 -6.65 7.63 12.66
C HIS A 556 -7.41 6.32 12.38
N GLY A 557 -7.00 5.55 11.36
CA GLY A 557 -7.66 4.32 10.87
C GLY A 557 -8.51 4.48 9.61
N LEU A 558 -8.92 5.69 9.25
CA LEU A 558 -9.64 5.97 8.00
C LEU A 558 -8.69 5.93 6.80
N THR A 559 -9.00 5.07 5.83
CA THR A 559 -8.18 4.88 4.62
C THR A 559 -8.77 5.51 3.36
N GLU A 560 -10.09 5.74 3.30
CA GLU A 560 -10.74 6.31 2.11
C GLU A 560 -12.04 7.07 2.43
N MET A 561 -12.19 8.24 1.80
CA MET A 561 -13.33 9.15 1.97
C MET A 561 -13.78 9.76 0.64
N CYS A 562 -15.02 10.26 0.59
CA CYS A 562 -15.63 10.95 -0.54
C CYS A 562 -15.98 12.39 -0.18
N MET A 563 -15.74 13.32 -1.10
CA MET A 563 -16.32 14.66 -1.10
C MET A 563 -17.33 14.73 -2.25
N ASN A 564 -18.62 14.65 -1.93
CA ASN A 564 -19.72 14.60 -2.89
C ASN A 564 -20.18 16.02 -3.24
N ASN A 565 -20.29 16.32 -4.54
CA ASN A 565 -20.59 17.67 -5.05
C ASN A 565 -22.03 18.16 -4.82
N MET A 566 -22.91 17.35 -4.23
CA MET A 566 -24.32 17.67 -3.96
C MET A 566 -25.07 18.06 -5.26
N LEU A 567 -24.86 17.27 -6.32
CA LEU A 567 -25.44 17.49 -7.65
C LEU A 567 -26.95 17.79 -7.57
N MET A 568 -27.35 18.94 -8.12
CA MET A 568 -28.73 19.43 -8.19
C MET A 568 -29.43 19.64 -6.82
N ASP A 569 -28.71 19.57 -5.70
CA ASP A 569 -29.26 19.82 -4.37
C ASP A 569 -29.03 21.27 -3.91
N ALA A 570 -29.98 22.15 -4.24
CA ALA A 570 -29.99 23.53 -3.76
C ALA A 570 -30.06 23.65 -2.23
N SER A 571 -30.51 22.61 -1.51
CA SER A 571 -30.57 22.61 -0.05
C SER A 571 -29.24 22.23 0.61
N CYS A 572 -28.36 21.51 -0.08
CA CYS A 572 -27.18 20.82 0.47
C CYS A 572 -27.50 19.84 1.64
N LEU A 573 -28.76 19.44 1.84
CA LEU A 573 -29.21 18.63 2.99
C LEU A 573 -29.74 17.23 2.63
N ARG A 574 -29.89 16.89 1.34
CA ARG A 574 -30.61 15.66 0.92
C ARG A 574 -29.96 14.38 1.46
N ASP A 575 -28.66 14.21 1.27
CA ASP A 575 -27.93 13.06 1.82
C ASP A 575 -27.93 13.05 3.35
N ILE A 576 -27.61 14.20 3.98
CA ILE A 576 -27.34 14.24 5.42
C ILE A 576 -28.59 13.94 6.26
N LEU A 577 -29.78 14.33 5.79
CA LEU A 577 -31.05 13.99 6.43
C LEU A 577 -31.32 12.48 6.39
N CYS A 578 -30.97 11.81 5.28
CA CYS A 578 -31.09 10.35 5.19
C CYS A 578 -30.07 9.63 6.06
N TYR A 579 -28.82 10.11 6.10
CA TYR A 579 -27.78 9.56 6.97
C TYR A 579 -28.11 9.74 8.45
N ASN A 580 -28.58 10.92 8.86
CA ASN A 580 -29.02 11.16 10.24
C ASN A 580 -30.23 10.31 10.63
N ALA A 581 -31.14 10.02 9.69
CA ALA A 581 -32.22 9.06 9.90
C ALA A 581 -31.69 7.62 10.12
N MET A 582 -30.66 7.21 9.37
CA MET A 582 -29.99 5.92 9.57
C MET A 582 -29.29 5.84 10.92
N TYR A 583 -28.64 6.91 11.38
CA TYR A 583 -27.96 6.92 12.68
C TYR A 583 -28.95 6.81 13.86
N GLU A 584 -30.06 7.55 13.83
CA GLU A 584 -31.08 7.51 14.89
C GLU A 584 -31.67 6.11 15.11
N ILE A 585 -31.85 5.33 14.04
CA ILE A 585 -32.45 4.00 14.10
C ILE A 585 -31.44 2.87 14.24
N ASP A 586 -30.17 3.13 14.58
CA ASP A 586 -29.06 2.15 14.58
C ASP A 586 -28.96 1.38 13.23
N GLY A 587 -29.02 2.11 12.11
CA GLY A 587 -28.86 1.60 10.75
C GLY A 587 -27.40 1.55 10.31
N VAL A 588 -27.05 0.62 9.41
CA VAL A 588 -25.68 0.50 8.89
C VAL A 588 -25.47 1.52 7.77
N ALA A 589 -24.57 2.47 7.98
CA ALA A 589 -24.27 3.55 7.03
C ALA A 589 -22.81 4.04 7.20
N PRO A 590 -22.22 4.69 6.18
CA PRO A 590 -21.03 5.51 6.39
C PRO A 590 -21.33 6.70 7.31
N HIS A 591 -20.32 7.16 8.04
CA HIS A 591 -20.34 8.47 8.69
C HIS A 591 -20.29 9.59 7.64
N ALA A 592 -21.02 10.67 7.86
CA ALA A 592 -21.16 11.78 6.94
C ALA A 592 -21.31 13.12 7.67
N ALA A 593 -20.78 14.19 7.06
CA ALA A 593 -20.82 15.56 7.52
C ALA A 593 -20.66 16.53 6.32
N HIS A 594 -20.42 17.81 6.59
CA HIS A 594 -20.05 18.80 5.57
C HIS A 594 -18.63 19.32 5.77
N THR A 595 -17.96 19.69 4.67
CA THR A 595 -16.58 20.19 4.70
C THR A 595 -16.35 21.32 3.69
N ASP A 596 -15.49 22.27 4.06
CA ASP A 596 -14.86 23.18 3.12
C ASP A 596 -13.61 22.50 2.51
N MET A 597 -13.65 22.23 1.21
CA MET A 597 -12.46 21.81 0.47
C MET A 597 -11.65 23.06 0.08
N TYR A 598 -10.36 23.06 0.38
CA TYR A 598 -9.38 24.02 -0.10
C TYR A 598 -8.46 23.36 -1.14
N LEU A 599 -7.94 24.17 -2.06
CA LEU A 599 -6.88 23.78 -2.99
C LEU A 599 -5.71 24.76 -2.81
N ASN A 600 -4.54 24.23 -2.42
CA ASN A 600 -3.33 25.02 -2.17
C ASN A 600 -3.55 26.22 -1.22
N GLY A 601 -4.44 26.07 -0.23
CA GLY A 601 -4.79 27.10 0.75
C GLY A 601 -5.94 28.05 0.37
N GLU A 602 -6.45 28.02 -0.86
CA GLU A 602 -7.63 28.81 -1.29
C GLU A 602 -8.91 27.96 -1.25
N LEU A 603 -10.06 28.55 -0.88
CA LEU A 603 -11.33 27.82 -0.81
C LEU A 603 -11.73 27.35 -2.22
N TYR A 604 -11.83 26.04 -2.41
CA TYR A 604 -12.20 25.44 -3.68
C TYR A 604 -13.72 25.36 -3.83
N SER A 605 -14.40 24.69 -2.90
CA SER A 605 -15.87 24.59 -2.84
C SER A 605 -16.34 23.93 -1.54
N PHE A 606 -17.65 24.00 -1.26
CA PHE A 606 -18.30 23.35 -0.11
C PHE A 606 -18.88 21.99 -0.51
N TYR A 607 -18.65 20.96 0.31
CA TYR A 607 -18.90 19.55 -0.02
C TYR A 607 -19.64 18.80 1.09
N LEU A 608 -20.40 17.77 0.71
CA LEU A 608 -20.78 16.69 1.62
C LEU A 608 -19.59 15.73 1.75
N LEU A 609 -19.09 15.54 2.95
CA LEU A 609 -18.03 14.58 3.28
C LEU A 609 -18.68 13.26 3.75
N ALA A 610 -18.21 12.12 3.25
CA ALA A 610 -18.65 10.81 3.71
C ALA A 610 -17.50 9.80 3.71
N GLU A 611 -17.53 8.80 4.59
CA GLU A 611 -16.70 7.61 4.42
C GLU A 611 -16.99 6.95 3.07
N GLN A 612 -15.98 6.41 2.40
CA GLN A 612 -16.20 5.55 1.22
C GLN A 612 -16.46 4.11 1.72
N PRO A 613 -17.63 3.49 1.48
CA PRO A 613 -17.83 2.07 1.75
C PRO A 613 -16.79 1.24 1.01
N GLY A 614 -16.04 0.47 1.78
CA GLY A 614 -14.75 -0.11 1.49
C GLY A 614 -14.14 -0.63 2.79
N THR A 615 -12.79 -0.71 2.89
CA THR A 615 -12.09 -1.34 4.02
C THR A 615 -12.50 -0.81 5.39
N THR A 616 -12.37 0.50 5.67
CA THR A 616 -12.64 1.04 7.03
C THR A 616 -14.10 0.82 7.48
N VAL A 617 -15.08 1.02 6.58
CA VAL A 617 -16.50 0.77 6.88
C VAL A 617 -16.76 -0.73 7.10
N ALA A 618 -16.20 -1.60 6.26
CA ALA A 618 -16.35 -3.05 6.42
C ALA A 618 -15.69 -3.53 7.73
N GLU A 619 -14.50 -3.04 8.06
CA GLU A 619 -13.79 -3.40 9.29
C GLU A 619 -14.51 -2.90 10.54
N ARG A 620 -15.34 -1.83 10.48
CA ARG A 620 -16.24 -1.40 11.58
C ARG A 620 -17.34 -2.42 11.89
N TYR A 621 -17.83 -3.17 10.89
CA TYR A 621 -18.94 -4.13 11.07
C TYR A 621 -18.50 -5.62 10.98
N ALA A 622 -17.28 -5.91 10.55
CA ALA A 622 -16.73 -7.27 10.47
C ALA A 622 -16.46 -7.83 11.87
N VAL A 623 -17.06 -8.98 12.22
CA VAL A 623 -16.82 -9.66 13.51
C VAL A 623 -16.07 -10.99 13.37
N ASP A 624 -15.76 -11.40 12.15
CA ASP A 624 -15.08 -12.67 11.83
C ASP A 624 -14.30 -12.58 10.49
N ASN A 625 -13.67 -13.69 10.09
CA ASN A 625 -12.92 -13.81 8.82
C ASN A 625 -13.78 -14.15 7.59
N ASP A 626 -15.07 -14.45 7.76
CA ASP A 626 -16.03 -14.70 6.66
C ASP A 626 -16.79 -13.41 6.29
N SER A 627 -16.40 -12.29 6.88
CA SER A 627 -17.04 -10.99 6.72
C SER A 627 -16.70 -10.36 5.36
N VAL A 628 -17.73 -9.98 4.59
CA VAL A 628 -17.59 -9.51 3.20
C VAL A 628 -18.48 -8.28 2.97
N LEU A 629 -17.93 -7.23 2.36
CA LEU A 629 -18.71 -6.06 1.91
C LEU A 629 -18.93 -6.16 0.40
N TYR A 630 -20.20 -6.20 -0.01
CA TYR A 630 -20.62 -6.19 -1.41
C TYR A 630 -21.17 -4.81 -1.79
N LYS A 631 -20.80 -4.31 -2.97
CA LYS A 631 -21.47 -3.18 -3.62
C LYS A 631 -22.46 -3.70 -4.65
N ALA A 632 -23.69 -3.16 -4.68
CA ALA A 632 -24.61 -3.35 -5.80
C ALA A 632 -24.10 -2.66 -7.08
N THR A 633 -24.00 -3.39 -8.20
CA THR A 633 -23.51 -2.89 -9.50
C THR A 633 -24.38 -3.36 -10.68
N GLU A 634 -24.21 -2.69 -11.82
CA GLU A 634 -24.64 -3.19 -13.12
C GLU A 634 -23.54 -4.07 -13.74
N SER A 635 -23.85 -4.80 -14.82
CA SER A 635 -23.01 -5.88 -15.37
C SER A 635 -21.51 -5.58 -15.51
N ASN A 636 -20.67 -6.53 -15.07
CA ASN A 636 -19.21 -6.49 -15.18
C ASN A 636 -18.69 -6.08 -16.58
N GLY A 637 -18.00 -4.95 -16.66
CA GLY A 637 -16.94 -4.77 -17.66
C GLY A 637 -17.15 -3.78 -18.81
N ASN A 638 -17.97 -2.74 -18.67
CA ASN A 638 -17.65 -1.44 -19.27
C ASN A 638 -18.45 -0.32 -18.60
N GLY A 639 -17.78 0.77 -18.22
CA GLY A 639 -18.43 1.91 -17.57
C GLY A 639 -19.48 2.52 -18.50
N GLY A 640 -20.73 2.53 -18.06
CA GLY A 640 -21.84 2.98 -18.87
C GLY A 640 -23.17 2.72 -18.20
N GLY A 641 -23.54 3.61 -17.28
CA GLY A 641 -24.93 3.82 -16.88
C GLY A 641 -25.70 4.43 -18.05
N GLY A 642 -25.81 3.63 -19.11
CA GLY A 642 -26.36 3.99 -20.40
C GLY A 642 -27.87 3.93 -20.33
N TRP A 643 -28.51 5.03 -20.75
CA TRP A 643 -29.94 5.17 -20.89
C TRP A 643 -30.53 4.08 -21.80
N GLY A 644 -30.96 2.96 -21.23
CA GLY A 644 -31.51 1.82 -21.98
C GLY A 644 -31.64 0.50 -21.22
N GLY A 645 -30.90 0.30 -20.12
CA GLY A 645 -31.10 -0.85 -19.23
C GLY A 645 -32.21 -0.57 -18.20
N PHE A 646 -33.43 -1.08 -18.41
CA PHE A 646 -34.53 -0.87 -17.47
C PHE A 646 -34.84 -2.13 -16.65
N GLY A 647 -34.44 -2.14 -15.38
CA GLY A 647 -34.81 -3.18 -14.40
C GLY A 647 -34.33 -4.60 -14.73
N GLY A 648 -34.95 -5.58 -14.08
CA GLY A 648 -34.68 -7.01 -14.30
C GLY A 648 -33.32 -7.51 -13.79
N ASP A 649 -32.77 -8.49 -14.51
CA ASP A 649 -31.58 -9.28 -14.12
C ASP A 649 -30.24 -8.59 -14.47
N SER A 650 -30.28 -7.38 -15.02
CA SER A 650 -29.08 -6.55 -15.28
C SER A 650 -28.57 -5.83 -14.03
N TYR A 651 -29.36 -5.79 -12.96
CA TYR A 651 -29.10 -5.11 -11.70
C TYR A 651 -29.27 -6.06 -10.51
N CYS A 652 -29.02 -5.58 -9.29
CA CYS A 652 -29.06 -6.34 -8.04
C CYS A 652 -30.49 -6.61 -7.52
N SER A 653 -31.40 -7.02 -8.38
CA SER A 653 -32.84 -7.12 -8.10
C SER A 653 -33.22 -8.22 -7.09
N PHE A 654 -32.41 -9.27 -6.95
CA PHE A 654 -32.70 -10.53 -6.23
C PHE A 654 -33.84 -11.38 -6.81
N THR A 655 -34.22 -11.16 -8.07
CA THR A 655 -35.07 -12.09 -8.86
C THR A 655 -34.46 -13.49 -8.94
N GLU A 656 -35.25 -14.51 -9.27
CA GLU A 656 -34.77 -15.89 -9.46
C GLU A 656 -33.69 -16.00 -10.56
N ASN A 657 -33.73 -15.13 -11.57
CA ASN A 657 -32.84 -15.17 -12.72
C ASN A 657 -31.59 -14.26 -12.58
N MET A 658 -31.54 -13.34 -11.61
CA MET A 658 -30.41 -12.42 -11.38
C MET A 658 -29.05 -13.16 -11.31
N PRO A 659 -28.07 -12.86 -12.19
CA PRO A 659 -26.69 -13.29 -12.03
C PRO A 659 -26.10 -12.80 -10.70
N LEU A 660 -25.19 -13.58 -10.11
CA LEU A 660 -24.58 -13.20 -8.83
C LEU A 660 -23.46 -12.14 -9.01
N ASP A 661 -22.89 -12.07 -10.20
CA ASP A 661 -21.83 -11.12 -10.61
C ASP A 661 -22.35 -9.69 -10.84
N ARG A 662 -23.58 -9.40 -10.40
CA ARG A 662 -24.11 -8.04 -10.21
C ARG A 662 -23.64 -7.39 -8.91
N PHE A 663 -22.81 -8.07 -8.13
CA PHE A 663 -22.16 -7.48 -6.96
C PHE A 663 -20.66 -7.43 -7.15
N ASP A 664 -20.06 -6.33 -6.70
CA ASP A 664 -18.61 -6.24 -6.53
C ASP A 664 -18.25 -6.53 -5.08
N VAL A 665 -17.31 -7.45 -4.84
CA VAL A 665 -16.67 -7.56 -3.52
C VAL A 665 -15.74 -6.36 -3.30
N LYS A 666 -15.93 -5.63 -2.20
CA LYS A 666 -15.14 -4.44 -1.81
C LYS A 666 -14.27 -4.66 -0.57
N PHE A 667 -14.58 -5.67 0.23
CA PHE A 667 -13.80 -6.16 1.37
C PHE A 667 -14.14 -7.65 1.59
N GLY A 668 -13.21 -8.44 2.12
CA GLY A 668 -13.38 -9.88 2.31
C GLY A 668 -13.15 -10.70 1.02
N GLN A 669 -13.54 -11.97 1.02
CA GLN A 669 -13.44 -12.88 -0.12
C GLN A 669 -14.68 -13.79 -0.21
N ASP A 670 -15.36 -13.76 -1.35
CA ASP A 670 -16.44 -14.70 -1.72
C ASP A 670 -16.48 -14.86 -3.24
N ASP A 671 -15.48 -15.54 -3.79
CA ASP A 671 -15.30 -15.69 -5.25
C ASP A 671 -16.47 -16.40 -5.96
N GLY A 672 -17.34 -17.07 -5.20
CA GLY A 672 -18.53 -17.76 -5.69
C GLY A 672 -19.84 -17.01 -5.44
N PHE A 673 -19.81 -15.83 -4.79
CA PHE A 673 -20.98 -15.08 -4.34
C PHE A 673 -21.98 -15.95 -3.56
N LYS A 674 -21.46 -16.87 -2.72
CA LYS A 674 -22.27 -17.84 -1.98
C LYS A 674 -23.26 -17.12 -1.07
N HIS A 675 -22.83 -16.08 -0.34
CA HIS A 675 -23.70 -15.39 0.61
C HIS A 675 -24.86 -14.69 -0.13
N ILE A 676 -24.60 -14.10 -1.30
CA ILE A 676 -25.62 -13.53 -2.19
C ILE A 676 -26.57 -14.61 -2.73
N GLN A 677 -26.05 -15.78 -3.12
CA GLN A 677 -26.87 -16.91 -3.57
C GLN A 677 -27.77 -17.45 -2.46
N ASP A 678 -27.30 -17.49 -1.22
CA ASP A 678 -28.08 -17.95 -0.07
C ASP A 678 -29.26 -16.97 0.21
N ILE A 679 -29.00 -15.65 0.20
CA ILE A 679 -30.05 -14.60 0.30
C ILE A 679 -31.07 -14.74 -0.84
N LYS A 680 -30.59 -14.76 -2.10
CA LYS A 680 -31.41 -14.92 -3.31
C LYS A 680 -32.29 -16.17 -3.23
N THR A 681 -31.73 -17.28 -2.76
CA THR A 681 -32.44 -18.56 -2.62
C THR A 681 -33.54 -18.49 -1.56
N ALA A 682 -33.25 -17.85 -0.42
CA ALA A 682 -34.19 -17.73 0.67
C ALA A 682 -35.36 -16.79 0.29
N ILE A 683 -35.08 -15.58 -0.21
CA ILE A 683 -36.13 -14.59 -0.51
C ILE A 683 -37.07 -15.02 -1.65
N ASN A 684 -36.59 -15.82 -2.61
CA ASN A 684 -37.46 -16.36 -3.65
C ASN A 684 -38.39 -17.48 -3.14
N LYS A 685 -38.05 -18.16 -2.03
CA LYS A 685 -38.91 -19.15 -1.36
C LYS A 685 -39.85 -18.57 -0.31
N LEU A 686 -39.56 -17.37 0.20
CA LEU A 686 -40.30 -16.75 1.30
C LEU A 686 -41.79 -16.57 0.97
N THR A 687 -42.65 -16.93 1.94
CA THR A 687 -44.10 -16.65 1.91
C THR A 687 -44.55 -16.11 3.28
N PRO A 688 -45.66 -15.36 3.38
CA PRO A 688 -46.16 -14.84 4.66
C PRO A 688 -46.43 -15.89 5.75
N THR A 689 -46.51 -17.18 5.39
CA THR A 689 -46.73 -18.31 6.31
C THR A 689 -45.49 -19.19 6.54
N ASP A 690 -44.46 -19.04 5.72
CA ASP A 690 -43.20 -19.79 5.80
C ASP A 690 -42.06 -18.86 5.38
N TYR A 691 -41.44 -18.24 6.39
CA TYR A 691 -40.48 -17.14 6.21
C TYR A 691 -39.30 -17.19 7.18
N LYS A 692 -39.45 -17.75 8.39
CA LYS A 692 -38.44 -17.64 9.48
C LYS A 692 -37.02 -18.11 9.12
N PHE A 693 -36.85 -18.98 8.13
CA PHE A 693 -35.54 -19.37 7.60
C PHE A 693 -34.75 -18.21 6.96
N ILE A 694 -35.40 -17.07 6.66
CA ILE A 694 -34.74 -15.85 6.17
C ILE A 694 -33.84 -15.22 7.26
N GLU A 695 -34.20 -15.41 8.55
CA GLU A 695 -33.45 -14.90 9.69
C GLU A 695 -32.11 -15.62 9.87
N ASP A 696 -31.90 -16.77 9.22
CA ASP A 696 -30.62 -17.50 9.20
C ASP A 696 -29.62 -16.94 8.17
N VAL A 697 -30.05 -16.07 7.23
CA VAL A 697 -29.21 -15.52 6.15
C VAL A 697 -29.13 -13.99 6.13
N ILE A 698 -30.14 -13.29 6.65
CA ILE A 698 -30.12 -11.82 6.80
C ILE A 698 -30.51 -11.39 8.21
N ASP A 699 -30.01 -10.24 8.63
CA ASP A 699 -30.61 -9.48 9.71
C ASP A 699 -31.83 -8.71 9.18
N VAL A 700 -33.03 -9.27 9.41
CA VAL A 700 -34.28 -8.66 8.95
C VAL A 700 -34.44 -7.21 9.44
N PRO A 701 -34.20 -6.86 10.72
CA PRO A 701 -34.26 -5.47 11.18
C PRO A 701 -33.41 -4.51 10.34
N SER A 702 -32.17 -4.85 10.03
CA SER A 702 -31.27 -4.03 9.20
C SER A 702 -31.85 -3.74 7.81
N PHE A 703 -32.45 -4.73 7.15
CA PHE A 703 -33.10 -4.51 5.85
C PHE A 703 -34.34 -3.62 5.96
N LEU A 704 -35.15 -3.80 7.01
CA LEU A 704 -36.33 -2.96 7.26
C LEU A 704 -35.95 -1.49 7.55
N LYS A 705 -34.85 -1.25 8.28
CA LYS A 705 -34.30 0.10 8.51
C LYS A 705 -33.93 0.81 7.21
N GLY A 706 -33.19 0.13 6.33
CA GLY A 706 -32.83 0.68 5.02
C GLY A 706 -34.04 0.99 4.14
N PHE A 707 -35.04 0.10 4.13
CA PHE A 707 -36.29 0.29 3.40
C PHE A 707 -37.13 1.46 3.97
N ALA A 708 -37.18 1.60 5.30
CA ALA A 708 -37.88 2.68 5.96
C ALA A 708 -37.28 4.04 5.58
N VAL A 709 -35.96 4.21 5.67
CA VAL A 709 -35.30 5.46 5.25
C VAL A 709 -35.50 5.72 3.76
N ASN A 710 -35.30 4.74 2.89
CA ASN A 710 -35.54 4.91 1.45
C ASN A 710 -36.97 5.38 1.14
N SER A 711 -37.99 4.83 1.81
CA SER A 711 -39.37 5.20 1.53
C SER A 711 -39.90 6.41 2.29
N ILE A 712 -39.32 6.78 3.42
CA ILE A 712 -39.63 8.05 4.10
C ILE A 712 -39.09 9.22 3.29
N PHE A 713 -37.83 9.14 2.84
CA PHE A 713 -37.16 10.21 2.10
C PHE A 713 -37.35 10.13 0.58
N CYS A 714 -38.10 9.13 0.09
CA CYS A 714 -38.32 8.86 -1.34
C CYS A 714 -37.01 8.68 -2.13
N ASN A 715 -36.00 8.04 -1.55
CA ASN A 715 -34.79 7.64 -2.26
C ASN A 715 -35.06 6.39 -3.11
N TYR A 716 -35.40 6.59 -4.37
CA TYR A 716 -35.75 5.52 -5.32
C TYR A 716 -34.74 5.32 -6.45
N ASP A 717 -33.64 6.08 -6.45
CA ASP A 717 -32.42 5.69 -7.19
C ASP A 717 -31.65 4.61 -6.38
N SER A 718 -32.37 3.56 -5.97
CA SER A 718 -31.97 2.62 -4.90
C SER A 718 -32.52 1.20 -5.17
N TYR A 719 -32.42 0.28 -4.20
CA TYR A 719 -33.12 -1.01 -4.27
C TYR A 719 -34.65 -0.84 -4.43
N ASN A 720 -35.24 0.15 -3.75
CA ASN A 720 -36.69 0.30 -3.64
C ASN A 720 -37.37 0.94 -4.87
N GLY A 721 -36.59 1.41 -5.85
CA GLY A 721 -37.09 1.94 -7.11
C GLY A 721 -36.66 1.13 -8.33
N SER A 722 -36.88 1.66 -9.53
CA SER A 722 -36.80 0.93 -10.80
C SER A 722 -35.41 0.40 -11.21
N LEU A 723 -34.32 0.86 -10.59
CA LEU A 723 -32.93 0.51 -11.00
C LEU A 723 -32.19 -0.52 -10.11
N ALA A 724 -32.58 -0.76 -8.86
CA ALA A 724 -31.94 -1.79 -8.01
C ALA A 724 -30.40 -1.64 -7.81
N HIS A 725 -29.93 -0.42 -7.61
CA HIS A 725 -28.52 -0.10 -7.37
C HIS A 725 -28.35 0.84 -6.16
N ASN A 726 -27.17 1.46 -5.98
CA ASN A 726 -26.86 2.42 -4.91
C ASN A 726 -27.13 1.92 -3.48
N TYR A 727 -26.81 0.66 -3.21
CA TYR A 727 -26.72 0.14 -1.86
C TYR A 727 -25.55 -0.83 -1.73
N TYR A 728 -25.20 -1.13 -0.49
CA TYR A 728 -24.18 -2.13 -0.16
C TYR A 728 -24.81 -3.18 0.75
N LEU A 729 -24.21 -4.37 0.79
CA LEU A 729 -24.53 -5.41 1.76
C LEU A 729 -23.28 -5.77 2.54
N MET A 730 -23.37 -5.78 3.86
CA MET A 730 -22.30 -6.28 4.73
C MET A 730 -22.70 -7.66 5.22
N TYR A 731 -21.97 -8.71 4.84
CA TYR A 731 -22.08 -10.02 5.48
C TYR A 731 -21.09 -10.10 6.64
N SER A 732 -21.56 -10.51 7.82
CA SER A 732 -20.78 -10.56 9.07
C SER A 732 -21.52 -11.43 10.10
N GLY A 733 -20.82 -12.20 10.93
CA GLY A 733 -21.47 -13.00 11.99
C GLY A 733 -22.43 -14.08 11.47
N GLY A 734 -22.30 -14.49 10.21
CA GLY A 734 -23.18 -15.44 9.54
C GLY A 734 -24.42 -14.85 8.86
N LYS A 735 -24.60 -13.52 8.84
CA LYS A 735 -25.77 -12.86 8.24
C LYS A 735 -25.39 -11.65 7.39
N ALA A 736 -26.22 -11.31 6.41
CA ALA A 736 -26.12 -10.03 5.71
C ALA A 736 -26.95 -8.91 6.37
N TYR A 737 -26.44 -7.70 6.25
CA TYR A 737 -26.98 -6.43 6.73
C TYR A 737 -27.08 -5.46 5.55
N PHE A 738 -28.14 -4.65 5.50
CA PHE A 738 -28.32 -3.61 4.49
C PHE A 738 -27.54 -2.35 4.86
N VAL A 739 -26.76 -1.82 3.92
CA VAL A 739 -25.91 -0.64 4.12
C VAL A 739 -26.38 0.50 3.22
N GLY A 740 -26.79 1.61 3.83
CA GLY A 740 -27.28 2.82 3.13
C GLY A 740 -26.17 3.56 2.38
N TRP A 741 -26.45 4.01 1.15
CA TRP A 741 -25.50 4.70 0.27
C TRP A 741 -26.23 5.57 -0.78
N ASP A 742 -25.53 6.56 -1.36
CA ASP A 742 -26.01 7.52 -2.39
C ASP A 742 -27.47 7.98 -2.15
N TYR A 743 -27.63 8.93 -1.22
CA TYR A 743 -28.94 9.51 -0.86
C TYR A 743 -29.22 10.83 -1.60
N ASN A 744 -28.31 11.27 -2.47
CA ASN A 744 -28.34 12.59 -3.13
C ASN A 744 -29.59 12.83 -4.01
N LEU A 745 -30.23 11.77 -4.50
CA LEU A 745 -31.44 11.86 -5.33
C LEU A 745 -32.75 11.69 -4.53
N CYS A 746 -32.72 11.75 -3.21
CA CYS A 746 -33.93 11.74 -2.37
C CYS A 746 -34.75 13.06 -2.45
N LEU A 747 -35.88 13.11 -1.74
CA LEU A 747 -36.70 14.32 -1.51
C LEU A 747 -36.99 15.11 -2.80
N GLY A 748 -37.53 14.41 -3.79
CA GLY A 748 -37.95 14.97 -5.07
C GLY A 748 -36.81 15.36 -6.04
N ASN A 749 -35.57 14.94 -5.79
CA ASN A 749 -34.46 15.17 -6.71
C ASN A 749 -34.35 14.09 -7.82
N PHE A 750 -34.95 12.91 -7.62
CA PHE A 750 -35.12 11.86 -8.64
C PHE A 750 -36.39 12.02 -9.48
N THR A 751 -36.61 11.07 -10.40
CA THR A 751 -37.76 11.03 -11.31
C THR A 751 -39.10 11.05 -10.58
N GLY A 752 -40.04 11.81 -11.13
CA GLY A 752 -41.34 12.11 -10.50
C GLY A 752 -41.32 13.37 -9.62
N GLY A 753 -40.15 13.94 -9.32
CA GLY A 753 -40.02 15.25 -8.65
C GLY A 753 -40.80 15.35 -7.34
N ALA A 754 -41.48 16.47 -7.12
CA ALA A 754 -42.40 16.64 -6.00
C ALA A 754 -43.53 15.58 -5.96
N GLY A 755 -43.92 15.02 -7.11
CA GLY A 755 -44.90 13.93 -7.21
C GLY A 755 -44.45 12.63 -6.52
N ALA A 756 -43.14 12.40 -6.32
CA ALA A 756 -42.65 11.25 -5.56
C ALA A 756 -43.11 11.25 -4.08
N VAL A 757 -43.65 12.37 -3.56
CA VAL A 757 -44.18 12.49 -2.20
C VAL A 757 -45.35 11.53 -1.91
N VAL A 758 -46.07 11.07 -2.93
CA VAL A 758 -47.20 10.11 -2.79
C VAL A 758 -46.80 8.63 -2.94
N SER A 759 -45.50 8.32 -2.98
CA SER A 759 -45.02 6.93 -3.09
C SER A 759 -45.54 6.03 -1.95
N ASP A 760 -45.76 4.74 -2.23
CA ASP A 760 -46.39 3.85 -1.26
C ASP A 760 -45.42 3.44 -0.14
N ILE A 761 -45.66 3.98 1.06
CA ILE A 761 -44.91 3.63 2.27
C ILE A 761 -45.16 2.18 2.71
N THR A 762 -46.29 1.56 2.35
CA THR A 762 -46.69 0.23 2.87
C THR A 762 -46.01 -0.91 2.14
N THR A 763 -45.78 -0.79 0.83
CA THR A 763 -44.95 -1.73 0.07
C THR A 763 -43.47 -1.34 0.05
N SER A 764 -43.13 -0.11 0.42
CA SER A 764 -41.78 0.47 0.30
C SER A 764 -41.22 0.37 -1.13
N LEU A 765 -42.08 0.51 -2.14
CA LEU A 765 -41.73 0.44 -3.55
C LEU A 765 -42.23 1.65 -4.32
N TYR A 766 -41.47 2.05 -5.34
CA TYR A 766 -41.86 3.09 -6.29
C TYR A 766 -41.49 2.66 -7.71
N GLN A 767 -42.46 2.76 -8.64
CA GLN A 767 -42.29 2.40 -10.05
C GLN A 767 -41.63 1.01 -10.26
N SER A 768 -41.95 0.04 -9.40
CA SER A 768 -41.48 -1.35 -9.39
C SER A 768 -42.46 -2.23 -8.61
N THR A 769 -42.46 -3.55 -8.84
CA THR A 769 -43.30 -4.51 -8.09
C THR A 769 -42.48 -5.43 -7.19
N ILE A 770 -43.16 -6.25 -6.39
CA ILE A 770 -42.52 -7.24 -5.50
C ILE A 770 -41.88 -8.39 -6.31
N GLU A 771 -42.35 -8.63 -7.53
CA GLU A 771 -41.72 -9.53 -8.49
C GLU A 771 -40.38 -8.96 -9.00
N ASP A 772 -40.32 -7.64 -9.26
CA ASP A 772 -39.08 -6.94 -9.60
C ASP A 772 -38.11 -6.84 -8.41
N ARG A 773 -38.65 -6.79 -7.18
CA ARG A 773 -37.92 -6.57 -5.92
C ARG A 773 -38.29 -7.60 -4.84
N PRO A 774 -37.85 -8.88 -4.95
CA PRO A 774 -38.26 -9.92 -4.02
C PRO A 774 -37.97 -9.64 -2.53
N LEU A 775 -36.98 -8.82 -2.16
CA LEU A 775 -36.76 -8.44 -0.76
C LEU A 775 -37.95 -7.67 -0.16
N ALA A 776 -38.77 -6.99 -0.97
CA ALA A 776 -40.02 -6.37 -0.52
C ALA A 776 -41.06 -7.38 0.00
N LYS A 777 -40.91 -8.69 -0.26
CA LYS A 777 -41.73 -9.74 0.38
C LYS A 777 -41.59 -9.77 1.90
N LEU A 778 -40.51 -9.21 2.47
CA LEU A 778 -40.38 -9.05 3.92
C LEU A 778 -41.58 -8.28 4.51
N LEU A 779 -42.06 -7.23 3.81
CA LEU A 779 -43.21 -6.43 4.22
C LEU A 779 -44.57 -7.13 4.02
N GLN A 780 -44.61 -8.31 3.38
CA GLN A 780 -45.80 -9.15 3.34
C GLN A 780 -45.94 -10.06 4.57
N VAL A 781 -44.90 -10.17 5.41
CA VAL A 781 -44.92 -10.90 6.68
C VAL A 781 -45.45 -9.97 7.77
N PRO A 782 -46.59 -10.25 8.43
CA PRO A 782 -47.19 -9.33 9.39
C PRO A 782 -46.25 -8.92 10.54
N GLU A 783 -45.47 -9.87 11.09
CA GLU A 783 -44.50 -9.60 12.16
C GLU A 783 -43.42 -8.59 11.73
N TYR A 784 -42.92 -8.70 10.50
CA TYR A 784 -41.91 -7.78 9.97
C TYR A 784 -42.51 -6.45 9.51
N TYR A 785 -43.77 -6.45 9.07
CA TYR A 785 -44.50 -5.22 8.76
C TYR A 785 -44.75 -4.38 10.01
N ASP A 786 -45.15 -5.01 11.13
CA ASP A 786 -45.32 -4.32 12.42
C ASP A 786 -43.99 -3.67 12.86
N MET A 787 -42.87 -4.41 12.77
CA MET A 787 -41.53 -3.88 13.06
C MET A 787 -41.12 -2.72 12.13
N TYR A 788 -41.43 -2.82 10.83
CA TYR A 788 -41.18 -1.75 9.88
C TYR A 788 -41.99 -0.48 10.21
N VAL A 789 -43.25 -0.64 10.63
CA VAL A 789 -44.10 0.47 11.08
C VAL A 789 -43.56 1.12 12.36
N GLU A 790 -43.01 0.34 13.31
CA GLU A 790 -42.31 0.90 14.47
C GLU A 790 -41.12 1.76 14.05
N ILE A 791 -40.21 1.21 13.22
CA ILE A 791 -39.03 1.94 12.68
C ILE A 791 -39.44 3.22 11.93
N VAL A 792 -40.50 3.17 11.11
CA VAL A 792 -41.00 4.35 10.40
C VAL A 792 -41.48 5.42 11.37
N ASN A 793 -42.18 5.03 12.44
CA ASN A 793 -42.64 5.98 13.45
C ASN A 793 -41.47 6.61 14.23
N ASP A 794 -40.40 5.87 14.52
CA ASP A 794 -39.22 6.40 15.20
C ASP A 794 -38.55 7.52 14.38
N VAL A 795 -38.34 7.32 13.08
CA VAL A 795 -37.83 8.37 12.17
C VAL A 795 -38.79 9.59 12.12
N LEU A 796 -40.10 9.36 12.06
CA LEU A 796 -41.10 10.45 12.08
C LEU A 796 -41.15 11.21 13.42
N ASN A 797 -40.73 10.58 14.52
CA ASN A 797 -40.64 11.19 15.85
C ASN A 797 -39.36 12.02 15.99
N TYR A 798 -38.23 11.52 15.49
CA TYR A 798 -36.96 12.25 15.43
C TYR A 798 -37.11 13.56 14.62
N TYR A 799 -37.73 13.46 13.44
CA TYR A 799 -38.11 14.61 12.62
C TYR A 799 -39.51 15.17 12.96
N SER A 800 -39.95 15.11 14.22
CA SER A 800 -41.33 15.52 14.59
C SER A 800 -41.66 16.99 14.28
N ASP A 801 -40.65 17.87 14.22
CA ASP A 801 -40.74 19.22 13.68
C ASP A 801 -39.68 19.40 12.56
N PRO A 802 -40.01 19.07 11.28
CA PRO A 802 -39.07 19.18 10.17
C PRO A 802 -38.61 20.62 9.90
N GLU A 803 -39.48 21.60 10.16
CA GLU A 803 -39.20 23.02 9.96
C GLU A 803 -38.11 23.49 10.94
N ALA A 804 -38.25 23.15 12.22
CA ALA A 804 -37.24 23.48 13.23
C ALA A 804 -35.91 22.71 13.02
N TYR A 805 -35.96 21.43 12.65
CA TYR A 805 -34.74 20.63 12.41
C TYR A 805 -33.93 21.19 11.25
N VAL A 806 -34.57 21.39 10.09
CA VAL A 806 -33.90 21.93 8.90
C VAL A 806 -33.40 23.36 9.14
N ALA A 807 -34.15 24.20 9.87
CA ALA A 807 -33.73 25.56 10.19
C ALA A 807 -32.49 25.63 11.11
N ASP A 808 -32.31 24.69 12.05
CA ASP A 808 -31.08 24.63 12.84
C ASP A 808 -29.89 24.14 12.02
N TYR A 809 -30.09 23.10 11.19
CA TYR A 809 -29.03 22.55 10.34
C TYR A 809 -28.60 23.52 9.25
N SER A 810 -29.54 24.09 8.49
CA SER A 810 -29.25 25.03 7.40
C SER A 810 -28.47 26.24 7.90
N LYS A 811 -28.81 26.74 9.10
CA LYS A 811 -28.09 27.83 9.78
C LYS A 811 -26.63 27.49 10.11
N LYS A 812 -26.28 26.23 10.39
CA LYS A 812 -24.87 25.81 10.59
C LYS A 812 -24.06 25.94 9.29
N ILE A 813 -24.65 25.57 8.15
CA ILE A 813 -23.95 25.50 6.85
C ILE A 813 -24.07 26.77 5.99
N ARG A 814 -25.07 27.63 6.22
CA ARG A 814 -25.42 28.75 5.33
C ARG A 814 -24.25 29.67 4.97
N SER A 815 -23.38 30.00 5.94
CA SER A 815 -22.21 30.87 5.67
C SER A 815 -21.15 30.22 4.78
N HIS A 816 -21.10 28.88 4.74
CA HIS A 816 -20.20 28.13 3.86
C HIS A 816 -20.78 28.02 2.45
N VAL A 817 -22.10 27.82 2.35
CA VAL A 817 -22.85 27.91 1.07
C VAL A 817 -22.73 29.30 0.45
N GLU A 818 -22.86 30.38 1.25
CA GLU A 818 -22.67 31.78 0.78
C GLU A 818 -21.22 32.08 0.36
N ALA A 819 -20.23 31.35 0.89
CA ALA A 819 -18.82 31.51 0.56
C ALA A 819 -18.32 30.62 -0.59
N ASP A 820 -19.08 29.58 -0.98
CA ASP A 820 -18.68 28.60 -2.00
C ASP A 820 -18.60 29.24 -3.41
N PRO A 821 -17.40 29.39 -3.99
CA PRO A 821 -17.23 30.05 -5.29
C PRO A 821 -17.69 29.18 -6.47
N ARG A 822 -18.15 27.94 -6.23
CA ARG A 822 -18.57 26.96 -7.24
C ARG A 822 -19.95 26.36 -6.97
N PHE A 823 -20.72 26.90 -6.02
CA PHE A 823 -22.10 26.47 -5.82
C PHE A 823 -22.91 26.76 -7.09
N GLU A 824 -23.72 25.79 -7.53
CA GLU A 824 -24.51 25.90 -8.76
C GLU A 824 -25.71 26.84 -8.60
N PHE A 825 -26.18 27.01 -7.36
CA PHE A 825 -27.36 27.78 -7.00
C PHE A 825 -26.97 29.09 -6.29
N THR A 826 -27.95 29.97 -6.09
CA THR A 826 -27.78 31.16 -5.26
C THR A 826 -28.04 30.84 -3.78
N VAL A 827 -27.60 31.73 -2.88
CA VAL A 827 -27.97 31.63 -1.45
C VAL A 827 -29.47 31.85 -1.22
N GLU A 828 -30.18 32.51 -2.16
CA GLU A 828 -31.64 32.68 -2.12
C GLU A 828 -32.37 31.39 -2.50
N ASP A 829 -31.83 30.61 -3.45
CA ASP A 829 -32.32 29.27 -3.75
C ASP A 829 -32.11 28.31 -2.57
N PHE A 830 -30.96 28.39 -1.89
CA PHE A 830 -30.70 27.65 -0.65
C PHE A 830 -31.69 28.04 0.47
N ASP A 831 -31.85 29.33 0.75
CA ASP A 831 -32.78 29.82 1.77
C ASP A 831 -34.22 29.39 1.46
N THR A 832 -34.61 29.38 0.18
CA THR A 832 -35.93 28.91 -0.28
C THR A 832 -36.08 27.39 -0.12
N ASN A 833 -35.08 26.61 -0.51
CA ASN A 833 -35.14 25.14 -0.43
C ASN A 833 -34.99 24.60 1.01
N THR A 834 -34.48 25.40 1.94
CA THR A 834 -34.38 25.07 3.38
C THR A 834 -35.44 25.75 4.25
N SER A 835 -36.43 26.41 3.63
CA SER A 835 -37.55 27.05 4.31
C SER A 835 -38.90 26.48 3.86
N LYS A 836 -39.91 26.68 4.69
CA LYS A 836 -41.31 26.37 4.39
C LYS A 836 -41.95 27.48 3.57
N SER A 837 -42.71 27.13 2.53
CA SER A 837 -43.46 28.11 1.73
C SER A 837 -44.87 28.38 2.30
N GLU A 838 -45.49 29.50 1.88
CA GLU A 838 -46.88 29.81 2.26
C GLU A 838 -47.90 28.84 1.64
N GLU A 839 -47.60 28.31 0.45
CA GLU A 839 -48.50 27.41 -0.30
C GLU A 839 -48.26 25.93 0.02
N GLY A 840 -47.10 25.59 0.60
CA GLY A 840 -46.65 24.22 0.85
C GLY A 840 -46.21 23.49 -0.44
N LEU A 841 -45.88 22.21 -0.32
CA LEU A 841 -45.44 21.40 -1.47
C LEU A 841 -46.54 21.32 -2.55
N GLN A 842 -46.26 21.89 -3.72
CA GLN A 842 -47.09 21.71 -4.91
C GLN A 842 -46.63 20.46 -5.68
N TYR A 843 -47.58 19.58 -6.04
CA TYR A 843 -47.31 18.37 -6.83
C TYR A 843 -48.56 17.92 -7.59
N SER A 844 -48.37 17.16 -8.69
CA SER A 844 -49.45 16.44 -9.38
C SER A 844 -49.32 14.92 -9.16
N GLU A 845 -50.45 14.23 -9.04
CA GLU A 845 -50.49 12.75 -9.07
C GLU A 845 -50.16 12.19 -10.46
N GLU A 846 -50.25 13.01 -11.52
CA GLU A 846 -49.80 12.63 -12.86
C GLU A 846 -48.26 12.60 -12.94
N ASP A 847 -47.57 13.53 -12.26
CA ASP A 847 -46.10 13.57 -12.20
C ASP A 847 -45.53 12.36 -11.45
N ALA A 848 -46.24 11.83 -10.45
CA ALA A 848 -45.86 10.60 -9.76
C ALA A 848 -45.79 9.38 -10.69
N ASN A 849 -46.47 9.43 -11.83
CA ASN A 849 -46.47 8.42 -12.90
C ASN A 849 -45.53 8.77 -14.07
N ALA A 850 -44.76 9.87 -13.97
CA ALA A 850 -43.68 10.19 -14.90
C ALA A 850 -42.46 9.31 -14.62
N GLY A 851 -42.58 8.02 -14.94
CA GLY A 851 -41.47 7.08 -14.91
C GLY A 851 -40.59 7.15 -16.15
N TRP A 852 -39.37 6.62 -16.04
CA TRP A 852 -38.36 6.58 -17.10
C TRP A 852 -38.89 6.09 -18.46
N GLY A 853 -39.84 5.15 -18.47
CA GLY A 853 -40.46 4.61 -19.68
C GLY A 853 -41.50 5.49 -20.38
N ASN A 854 -41.94 6.61 -19.76
CA ASN A 854 -43.02 7.46 -20.30
C ASN A 854 -42.51 8.65 -21.15
N TRP A 855 -41.19 8.83 -21.23
CA TRP A 855 -40.52 9.89 -22.00
C TRP A 855 -40.78 9.85 -23.51
N GLY A 856 -41.26 8.72 -24.05
CA GLY A 856 -41.62 8.60 -25.46
C GLY A 856 -42.96 9.25 -25.86
N ASN A 857 -43.72 9.80 -24.91
CA ASN A 857 -45.12 10.22 -25.15
C ASN A 857 -45.44 11.67 -24.75
N PHE A 858 -44.46 12.46 -24.30
CA PHE A 858 -44.60 13.90 -24.08
C PHE A 858 -44.35 14.67 -25.37
N GLY A 859 -45.41 14.85 -26.17
CA GLY A 859 -45.37 15.69 -27.37
C GLY A 859 -46.51 15.45 -28.36
N ASP A 860 -47.69 16.03 -28.13
CA ASP A 860 -48.60 16.33 -29.23
C ASP A 860 -48.11 17.58 -29.97
N ALA A 861 -48.21 17.60 -31.29
CA ALA A 861 -47.47 18.48 -32.19
C ALA A 861 -48.02 19.93 -32.25
N ASN A 862 -48.66 20.42 -31.18
CA ASN A 862 -49.33 21.73 -31.12
C ASN A 862 -48.94 22.56 -29.87
N GLY A 863 -47.67 22.52 -29.47
CA GLY A 863 -46.90 23.71 -29.08
C GLY A 863 -47.45 24.72 -28.04
N GLU A 864 -48.05 24.29 -26.92
CA GLU A 864 -48.37 25.20 -25.79
C GLU A 864 -47.88 24.77 -24.40
N ASN A 865 -47.17 23.63 -24.24
CA ASN A 865 -46.43 23.29 -23.00
C ASN A 865 -45.01 22.80 -23.35
N GLY A 866 -44.00 23.32 -22.64
CA GLY A 866 -42.58 23.04 -22.88
C GLY A 866 -42.10 21.69 -22.31
N GLY A 867 -40.93 21.24 -22.74
CA GLY A 867 -40.31 19.98 -22.27
C GLY A 867 -40.35 18.82 -23.26
N GLY A 868 -40.19 19.08 -24.55
CA GLY A 868 -39.85 18.04 -25.53
C GLY A 868 -38.35 18.03 -25.81
N TRP A 869 -37.76 16.86 -26.10
CA TRP A 869 -36.44 16.78 -26.74
C TRP A 869 -36.42 17.71 -27.96
N PRO A 870 -35.33 18.46 -28.22
CA PRO A 870 -35.16 19.10 -29.51
C PRO A 870 -35.11 17.99 -30.57
N GLY A 871 -36.20 17.86 -31.33
CA GLY A 871 -36.25 16.91 -32.42
C GLY A 871 -35.08 17.16 -33.39
N PHE A 872 -34.56 16.10 -34.00
CA PHE A 872 -33.57 16.19 -35.08
C PHE A 872 -34.22 16.79 -36.35
N GLY A 873 -34.60 18.07 -36.29
CA GLY A 873 -35.32 18.83 -37.30
C GLY A 873 -35.20 20.32 -36.98
N GLY A 874 -34.46 21.04 -37.81
CA GLY A 874 -34.08 22.44 -37.54
C GLY A 874 -35.23 23.44 -37.60
N ASP A 875 -35.03 24.56 -36.91
CA ASP A 875 -35.89 25.75 -36.96
C ASP A 875 -36.05 26.27 -38.41
N PRO A 876 -37.30 26.47 -38.91
CA PRO A 876 -37.54 27.03 -40.24
C PRO A 876 -37.10 28.49 -40.43
N ASN A 877 -36.82 29.26 -39.35
CA ASN A 877 -36.74 30.73 -39.40
C ASN A 877 -35.40 31.37 -38.94
N GLY A 878 -34.29 30.63 -38.97
CA GLY A 878 -32.99 31.16 -39.44
C GLY A 878 -32.35 32.37 -38.75
N GLU A 879 -32.73 32.76 -37.53
CA GLU A 879 -32.14 33.90 -36.79
C GLU A 879 -31.55 33.51 -35.42
N ASN A 880 -30.85 32.36 -35.35
CA ASN A 880 -29.73 32.14 -34.44
C ASN A 880 -28.82 31.01 -34.98
N GLY A 881 -27.56 30.96 -34.54
CA GLY A 881 -26.51 30.12 -35.12
C GLY A 881 -26.69 28.61 -34.89
N GLY A 882 -27.52 27.96 -35.71
CA GLY A 882 -27.72 26.51 -35.69
C GLY A 882 -26.61 25.70 -36.38
N TRP A 883 -26.46 24.45 -35.95
CA TRP A 883 -25.56 23.47 -36.54
C TRP A 883 -25.95 23.10 -37.99
N PRO A 884 -24.99 22.72 -38.86
CA PRO A 884 -25.29 22.31 -40.23
C PRO A 884 -26.09 20.99 -40.25
N GLY A 885 -27.36 21.08 -40.64
CA GLY A 885 -28.26 19.93 -40.64
C GLY A 885 -27.92 18.85 -41.66
N PHE A 886 -28.39 17.62 -41.39
CA PHE A 886 -28.43 16.52 -42.36
C PHE A 886 -29.47 16.78 -43.45
N GLY A 887 -29.16 17.73 -44.33
CA GLY A 887 -29.93 18.05 -45.53
C GLY A 887 -28.97 18.54 -46.61
N GLY A 888 -28.86 17.80 -47.71
CA GLY A 888 -27.97 18.18 -48.80
C GLY A 888 -28.39 19.51 -49.44
N ASP A 889 -27.45 20.44 -49.53
CA ASP A 889 -27.60 21.66 -50.34
C ASP A 889 -27.90 21.27 -51.81
N PRO A 890 -29.04 21.71 -52.39
CA PRO A 890 -29.38 21.40 -53.78
C PRO A 890 -28.50 22.12 -54.83
N ASN A 891 -27.73 23.14 -54.46
CA ASN A 891 -26.98 24.00 -55.40
C ASN A 891 -25.57 24.36 -54.90
N GLY A 892 -24.73 23.34 -54.70
CA GLY A 892 -23.40 23.55 -54.13
C GLY A 892 -22.45 24.42 -54.95
N GLU A 893 -21.71 25.29 -54.26
CA GLU A 893 -20.39 25.80 -54.68
C GLU A 893 -19.59 26.33 -53.46
N ASN A 894 -18.44 25.71 -53.17
CA ASN A 894 -17.45 26.03 -52.10
C ASN A 894 -17.91 25.80 -50.64
N GLY A 895 -17.16 25.14 -49.75
CA GLY A 895 -15.88 24.42 -49.91
C GLY A 895 -15.19 24.19 -48.56
N GLY A 896 -15.13 22.95 -48.08
CA GLY A 896 -14.51 22.62 -46.78
C GLY A 896 -15.04 21.36 -46.09
N GLY A 897 -15.27 20.26 -46.82
CA GLY A 897 -15.76 18.99 -46.26
C GLY A 897 -14.64 17.98 -46.02
N TRP A 898 -14.71 17.24 -44.91
CA TRP A 898 -13.84 16.10 -44.61
C TRP A 898 -14.09 14.94 -45.59
N PRO A 899 -13.06 14.15 -45.96
CA PRO A 899 -13.22 13.04 -46.90
C PRO A 899 -14.02 11.89 -46.27
N GLY A 900 -15.11 11.48 -46.92
CA GLY A 900 -15.99 10.43 -46.41
C GLY A 900 -15.41 9.02 -46.54
N PHE A 901 -15.60 8.21 -45.51
CA PHE A 901 -15.38 6.76 -45.53
C PHE A 901 -16.51 6.05 -46.28
N GLY A 902 -16.43 6.06 -47.61
CA GLY A 902 -17.26 5.22 -48.48
C GLY A 902 -16.50 3.93 -48.87
N GLY A 903 -17.15 2.77 -48.71
CA GLY A 903 -16.63 1.48 -49.17
C GLY A 903 -16.57 1.32 -50.69
N ASP A 904 -15.92 0.24 -51.13
CA ASP A 904 -15.63 -0.12 -52.53
C ASP A 904 -16.85 0.00 -53.49
N PRO A 905 -16.71 0.64 -54.68
CA PRO A 905 -17.80 0.75 -55.66
C PRO A 905 -18.20 -0.57 -56.36
N ASN A 906 -17.64 -1.74 -56.01
CA ASN A 906 -18.03 -3.05 -56.57
C ASN A 906 -18.56 -4.08 -55.53
N GLY A 907 -19.33 -3.58 -54.56
CA GLY A 907 -20.54 -4.27 -54.08
C GLY A 907 -20.38 -5.44 -53.09
N GLU A 908 -20.84 -5.21 -51.86
CA GLU A 908 -21.39 -6.25 -50.98
C GLU A 908 -22.37 -5.62 -49.97
N ASN A 909 -23.34 -6.42 -49.51
CA ASN A 909 -24.25 -6.22 -48.37
C ASN A 909 -24.73 -4.79 -48.02
N GLY A 910 -25.93 -4.45 -48.49
CA GLY A 910 -26.69 -3.33 -47.93
C GLY A 910 -27.32 -3.68 -46.58
N GLY A 911 -27.22 -2.77 -45.62
CA GLY A 911 -27.89 -2.83 -44.32
C GLY A 911 -28.09 -1.42 -43.77
N GLY A 912 -29.23 -0.81 -44.07
CA GLY A 912 -29.63 0.46 -43.46
C GLY A 912 -30.17 0.25 -42.05
N TRP A 913 -30.19 1.32 -41.25
CA TRP A 913 -30.77 1.34 -39.91
C TRP A 913 -32.24 0.86 -39.91
N PRO A 914 -32.60 -0.17 -39.11
CA PRO A 914 -33.99 -0.46 -38.76
C PRO A 914 -34.45 0.50 -37.66
N GLY A 915 -35.66 1.04 -37.79
CA GLY A 915 -36.23 1.97 -36.81
C GLY A 915 -36.77 1.30 -35.54
N PHE A 916 -37.07 2.13 -34.54
CA PHE A 916 -37.70 1.72 -33.29
C PHE A 916 -39.06 1.04 -33.52
N GLY A 917 -39.27 -0.09 -32.83
CA GLY A 917 -40.56 -0.78 -32.74
C GLY A 917 -40.60 -2.12 -33.47
N GLY A 918 -40.41 -3.21 -32.73
CA GLY A 918 -40.68 -4.56 -33.23
C GLY A 918 -39.87 -5.67 -32.54
N ASP A 919 -40.57 -6.71 -32.11
CA ASP A 919 -40.06 -8.01 -31.68
C ASP A 919 -39.01 -8.59 -32.65
N ALA A 920 -37.73 -8.55 -32.24
CA ALA A 920 -36.64 -9.33 -32.80
C ALA A 920 -35.49 -9.42 -31.78
N SER A 921 -35.14 -10.63 -31.35
CA SER A 921 -34.01 -10.89 -30.47
C SER A 921 -32.68 -10.55 -31.16
N PHE A 922 -32.06 -9.42 -30.78
CA PHE A 922 -30.73 -9.02 -31.24
C PHE A 922 -29.69 -9.39 -30.18
N ASP A 923 -28.66 -10.15 -30.56
CA ASP A 923 -27.66 -10.68 -29.63
C ASP A 923 -26.53 -9.67 -29.39
N TRP A 924 -26.70 -8.83 -28.38
CA TRP A 924 -25.72 -7.83 -27.95
C TRP A 924 -24.44 -8.46 -27.36
N ALA A 925 -24.44 -9.74 -26.98
CA ALA A 925 -23.34 -10.38 -26.26
C ALA A 925 -22.11 -10.70 -27.14
N ASN A 926 -22.20 -10.48 -28.46
CA ASN A 926 -21.15 -10.85 -29.43
C ASN A 926 -20.56 -9.65 -30.21
N MET A 927 -20.78 -8.40 -29.77
CA MET A 927 -20.06 -7.25 -30.33
C MET A 927 -18.64 -7.14 -29.75
N ASP A 928 -17.64 -6.98 -30.62
CA ASP A 928 -16.26 -6.70 -30.22
C ASP A 928 -16.09 -5.20 -29.94
N TRP A 929 -16.33 -4.81 -28.69
CA TRP A 929 -16.18 -3.44 -28.21
C TRP A 929 -14.72 -2.96 -28.16
N SER A 930 -13.74 -3.86 -28.27
CA SER A 930 -12.30 -3.51 -28.09
C SER A 930 -11.71 -2.70 -29.24
N ASN A 931 -12.40 -2.61 -30.38
CA ASN A 931 -11.99 -1.90 -31.58
C ASN A 931 -12.80 -0.62 -31.86
N MET A 932 -13.66 -0.17 -30.93
CA MET A 932 -14.31 1.14 -31.02
C MET A 932 -13.46 2.19 -30.29
N ASP A 933 -12.89 3.12 -31.07
CA ASP A 933 -12.16 4.26 -30.52
C ASP A 933 -13.14 5.31 -29.98
N TRP A 934 -13.46 5.20 -28.69
CA TRP A 934 -14.23 6.20 -27.95
C TRP A 934 -13.39 7.41 -27.54
N GLY A 935 -12.07 7.42 -27.80
CA GLY A 935 -11.13 8.40 -27.28
C GLY A 935 -11.23 9.80 -27.90
N ASP A 936 -11.81 9.92 -29.10
CA ASP A 936 -12.00 11.18 -29.82
C ASP A 936 -13.43 11.77 -29.66
N MET A 937 -14.34 11.12 -28.90
CA MET A 937 -15.59 11.76 -28.50
C MET A 937 -15.37 12.64 -27.27
N ASP A 938 -15.20 13.94 -27.52
CA ASP A 938 -15.11 14.96 -26.48
C ASP A 938 -16.48 15.25 -25.85
N TRP A 939 -16.96 14.30 -25.04
CA TRP A 939 -18.16 14.44 -24.21
C TRP A 939 -18.05 15.62 -23.23
N GLY A 940 -16.84 16.09 -22.92
CA GLY A 940 -16.60 17.27 -22.07
C GLY A 940 -16.87 18.61 -22.75
N ASN A 941 -16.98 18.64 -24.08
CA ASN A 941 -17.46 19.79 -24.86
C ASN A 941 -18.92 19.65 -25.33
N MET A 942 -19.63 18.58 -24.95
CA MET A 942 -21.08 18.55 -25.10
C MET A 942 -21.71 19.33 -23.94
N ASP A 943 -22.29 20.48 -24.26
CA ASP A 943 -23.01 21.29 -23.28
C ASP A 943 -24.38 20.64 -22.96
N TRP A 944 -24.36 19.69 -22.04
CA TRP A 944 -25.55 19.14 -21.39
C TRP A 944 -26.13 20.09 -20.32
N GLY A 945 -25.42 21.19 -20.00
CA GLY A 945 -25.74 22.13 -18.93
C GLY A 945 -26.81 23.15 -19.32
N ASP A 946 -26.86 23.52 -20.61
CA ASP A 946 -27.87 24.41 -21.21
C ASP A 946 -29.18 23.67 -21.63
N MET A 947 -29.30 22.37 -21.36
CA MET A 947 -30.59 21.67 -21.52
C MET A 947 -31.53 22.00 -20.35
N ASP A 948 -32.69 22.60 -20.66
CA ASP A 948 -33.82 22.72 -19.74
C ASP A 948 -34.45 21.34 -19.52
N TRP A 949 -34.05 20.66 -18.45
CA TRP A 949 -34.54 19.31 -18.11
C TRP A 949 -35.99 19.30 -17.58
N GLY A 950 -36.56 20.47 -17.25
CA GLY A 950 -37.94 20.65 -16.79
C GLY A 950 -38.35 19.73 -15.62
N ASN A 951 -39.66 19.52 -15.45
CA ASN A 951 -40.23 18.57 -14.47
C ASN A 951 -39.98 17.08 -14.83
N GLY A 952 -39.16 16.76 -15.83
CA GLY A 952 -39.20 15.46 -16.51
C GLY A 952 -38.36 14.34 -15.90
N MET A 953 -37.28 14.64 -15.16
CA MET A 953 -36.34 13.61 -14.70
C MET A 953 -35.56 13.96 -13.43
N PHE A 954 -35.01 15.16 -13.34
CA PHE A 954 -34.24 15.66 -12.19
C PHE A 954 -34.77 17.05 -11.83
N GLY A 955 -35.20 17.26 -10.58
CA GLY A 955 -35.99 18.45 -10.20
C GLY A 955 -35.68 19.05 -8.82
N GLY A 956 -34.61 18.61 -8.15
CA GLY A 956 -34.35 18.97 -6.74
C GLY A 956 -34.06 20.45 -6.48
N GLY A 957 -33.65 21.22 -7.49
CA GLY A 957 -33.38 22.66 -7.37
C GLY A 957 -34.62 23.52 -7.07
N GLN A 958 -35.83 22.99 -7.32
CA GLN A 958 -37.10 23.71 -7.12
C GLN A 958 -37.96 23.13 -5.98
N THR A 959 -37.49 22.09 -5.28
CA THR A 959 -38.27 21.37 -4.27
C THR A 959 -37.70 21.58 -2.87
N SER A 960 -38.37 22.40 -2.06
CA SER A 960 -38.02 22.60 -0.64
C SER A 960 -38.07 21.29 0.15
N VAL A 961 -36.98 20.96 0.85
CA VAL A 961 -36.91 19.76 1.69
C VAL A 961 -37.85 19.86 2.89
N VAL A 962 -38.14 21.07 3.38
CA VAL A 962 -39.06 21.31 4.50
C VAL A 962 -40.50 20.99 4.07
N ASP A 963 -40.93 21.58 2.96
CA ASP A 963 -42.29 21.36 2.43
C ASP A 963 -42.50 19.90 2.03
N PHE A 964 -41.48 19.26 1.44
CA PHE A 964 -41.52 17.84 1.09
C PHE A 964 -41.69 16.96 2.34
N LEU A 965 -40.86 17.15 3.38
CA LEU A 965 -40.95 16.36 4.62
C LEU A 965 -42.30 16.55 5.32
N ILE A 966 -42.80 17.79 5.45
CA ILE A 966 -44.10 18.06 6.07
C ILE A 966 -45.21 17.31 5.33
N LYS A 967 -45.27 17.42 3.99
CA LYS A 967 -46.31 16.76 3.18
C LYS A 967 -46.17 15.24 3.18
N ARG A 968 -44.93 14.73 3.11
CA ARG A 968 -44.63 13.29 3.15
C ARG A 968 -45.06 12.66 4.47
N PHE A 969 -44.82 13.34 5.60
CA PHE A 969 -45.15 12.83 6.91
C PHE A 969 -46.66 12.85 7.20
N GLU A 970 -47.39 13.81 6.64
CA GLU A 970 -48.86 13.78 6.60
C GLU A 970 -49.36 12.52 5.88
N ILE A 971 -48.88 12.27 4.66
CA ILE A 971 -49.26 11.11 3.83
C ILE A 971 -48.93 9.78 4.54
N ILE A 972 -47.74 9.65 5.12
CA ILE A 972 -47.34 8.42 5.84
C ILE A 972 -48.27 8.18 7.05
N ARG A 973 -48.55 9.22 7.85
CA ARG A 973 -49.47 9.10 9.00
C ARG A 973 -50.88 8.74 8.54
N GLU A 974 -51.36 9.25 7.41
CA GLU A 974 -52.64 8.83 6.83
C GLU A 974 -52.66 7.40 6.29
N ALA A 975 -51.51 6.88 5.84
CA ALA A 975 -51.40 5.50 5.34
C ALA A 975 -51.36 4.48 6.50
N LEU A 976 -50.63 4.78 7.57
CA LEU A 976 -50.38 3.85 8.68
C LEU A 976 -51.46 3.87 9.78
N ASN A 977 -52.38 4.84 9.78
CA ASN A 977 -53.54 4.89 10.70
C ASN A 977 -54.82 4.24 10.13
N LYS A 978 -54.74 3.50 9.02
CA LYS A 978 -55.87 2.83 8.34
C LYS A 978 -55.86 1.32 8.58
#